data_AF-A0A559M7V5-F1
#
_entry.id   AF-A0A559M7V5-F1
#
_cell.length_a   1.000
_cell.length_b   1.000
_cell.length_c   1.000
_cell.angle_alpha   90.00
_cell.angle_beta   90.00
_cell.angle_gamma   90.00
#
_symmetry.space_group_name_H-M   'P 1'
#
loop_
_entity.id
_entity.type
_entity.pdbx_description
1 polymer ?
#
loop_
_entity_poly.entity_id
_entity_poly.type
_entity_poly.pdbx_seq_one_letter_code
_entity_poly.pdbx_strand_id
1 'polypeptide(L)'
;MIDYWYYTGDVTYNAEVTQALLWQVGPNQDYMTPNQTKTTGNDDQAFWGVAVMSAAEQKFPDPPAKQPQWLALAQGVFNTQAARWDTTTCGGGLRWQVFTFNTGYNYKNAISNGLFFNLAARLARYTGNDTYAQWAVKSWDWMEAVNLIDENYYVYDGSDDTQNCSKVNKLQWTYNSGALLLGAANMYSYTNESSMWQERVSGLLNGTDVFFPENNTMVEVACETVGKCDVDQHSFKAYLARWMAATTKLAPWTYDAVMAKLGPSAAAAAQQCSGGDNKRTCGLKWEMGDDWDGSYGVGQQMAALEVVQSNLIQQAPGPVTNTTGGTSKGDSAAGTSVPRRYSRAIIFSASSLPSNHSLWPPIFLSVLGSPDPHGRQLDGLGGGISSLSKICIVGPSPHPAADVDYTFAAIGIRDSEVDFSSNCGNMTSAIGPYAVDNGMVDVGDGERDVTVRIRNTNTGKFIHARFAVVDGEAAAGGGFEIDGAFFYLVFELWGANVGYRGSKTGKLLPTGKVVDVLDGVRATCIDAGNPCVFVQAEDMDIEGTILPDEIDAHLPLLSKLDSIRRKAAVAMGLSKDEASAPGSIPKIAMVSRPKTHALLSGETIEQEKGNRNRAVPITVAMAIAAAANLKGSTVQGKVSSERVDPDGITLGHPSGKIMVGAKFDEKGHLLQADVFRTARRLMD
;
A
#
# COMPACT_ATOMS: atom_id res chain seq x y z
N MET A 1 22.15 10.11 -14.79
CA MET A 1 23.28 10.27 -13.83
C MET A 1 23.74 8.95 -13.21
N ILE A 2 22.86 8.01 -12.85
CA ILE A 2 23.30 6.64 -12.48
C ILE A 2 24.11 6.02 -13.64
N ASP A 3 23.57 6.10 -14.86
CA ASP A 3 24.25 5.64 -16.08
C ASP A 3 25.59 6.36 -16.33
N TYR A 4 25.66 7.66 -16.03
CA TYR A 4 26.90 8.42 -16.15
C TYR A 4 28.00 7.84 -15.26
N TRP A 5 27.70 7.59 -13.98
CA TRP A 5 28.64 6.93 -13.07
C TRP A 5 28.99 5.52 -13.58
N TYR A 6 28.00 4.76 -14.03
CA TYR A 6 28.19 3.40 -14.51
C TYR A 6 29.08 3.31 -15.76
N TYR A 7 28.97 4.26 -16.68
CA TYR A 7 29.79 4.31 -17.90
C TYR A 7 31.18 4.92 -17.68
N THR A 8 31.32 5.89 -16.78
CA THR A 8 32.57 6.66 -16.64
C THR A 8 33.39 6.30 -15.42
N GLY A 9 32.76 5.70 -14.41
CA GLY A 9 33.34 5.51 -13.07
C GLY A 9 33.43 6.80 -12.25
N ASP A 10 32.95 7.95 -12.76
CA ASP A 10 33.03 9.23 -12.07
C ASP A 10 32.02 9.28 -10.91
N VAL A 11 32.54 9.39 -9.69
CA VAL A 11 31.77 9.40 -8.44
C VAL A 11 31.30 10.79 -8.02
N THR A 12 31.67 11.84 -8.77
CA THR A 12 31.48 13.26 -8.38
C THR A 12 30.04 13.59 -7.98
N TYR A 13 29.06 12.99 -8.66
CA TYR A 13 27.63 13.31 -8.45
C TYR A 13 26.88 12.26 -7.63
N ASN A 14 27.57 11.25 -7.08
CA ASN A 14 26.89 10.12 -6.45
C ASN A 14 26.12 10.54 -5.20
N ALA A 15 26.64 11.50 -4.44
CA ALA A 15 25.99 11.98 -3.22
C ALA A 15 24.68 12.71 -3.54
N GLU A 16 24.69 13.57 -4.55
CA GLU A 16 23.54 14.34 -5.02
C GLU A 16 22.47 13.43 -5.62
N VAL A 17 22.88 12.43 -6.42
CA VAL A 17 21.96 11.44 -6.98
C VAL A 17 21.30 10.61 -5.87
N THR A 18 22.07 10.12 -4.90
CA THR A 18 21.54 9.39 -3.74
C THR A 18 20.58 10.26 -2.92
N GLN A 19 20.96 11.51 -2.65
CA GLN A 19 20.11 12.45 -1.92
C GLN A 19 18.79 12.69 -2.66
N ALA A 20 18.84 12.94 -3.97
CA ALA A 20 17.64 13.19 -4.78
C ALA A 20 16.70 11.99 -4.83
N LEU A 21 17.24 10.78 -5.03
CA LEU A 21 16.46 9.53 -5.04
C LEU A 21 15.82 9.25 -3.68
N LEU A 22 16.52 9.50 -2.57
CA LEU A 22 16.00 9.27 -1.22
C LEU A 22 15.06 10.38 -0.75
N TRP A 23 15.17 11.59 -1.29
CA TRP A 23 14.24 12.68 -0.98
C TRP A 23 12.81 12.35 -1.41
N GLN A 24 12.66 11.63 -2.52
CA GLN A 24 11.36 11.36 -3.15
C GLN A 24 10.70 10.03 -2.74
N VAL A 25 11.29 9.24 -1.82
CA VAL A 25 10.75 7.90 -1.50
C VAL A 25 9.35 7.92 -0.87
N GLY A 26 8.94 9.04 -0.26
CA GLY A 26 7.65 9.17 0.41
C GLY A 26 7.54 8.36 1.72
N PRO A 27 6.43 8.51 2.45
CA PRO A 27 6.26 7.93 3.79
C PRO A 27 6.16 6.40 3.81
N ASN A 28 5.78 5.78 2.69
CA ASN A 28 5.62 4.34 2.55
C ASN A 28 6.78 3.66 1.81
N GLN A 29 7.82 4.42 1.45
CA GLN A 29 8.99 3.90 0.73
C GLN A 29 8.62 3.27 -0.63
N ASP A 30 7.71 3.91 -1.35
CA ASP A 30 7.10 3.45 -2.59
C ASP A 30 7.06 4.53 -3.67
N TYR A 31 7.73 5.67 -3.45
CA TYR A 31 7.69 6.86 -4.30
C TYR A 31 6.30 7.48 -4.47
N MET A 32 5.35 7.20 -3.57
CA MET A 32 4.06 7.89 -3.47
C MET A 32 4.13 9.05 -2.50
N THR A 33 4.71 10.16 -2.93
CA THR A 33 4.84 11.36 -2.12
C THR A 33 3.50 12.12 -2.01
N PRO A 34 3.00 12.42 -0.79
CA PRO A 34 1.71 13.10 -0.62
C PRO A 34 1.60 14.48 -1.28
N ASN A 35 2.71 15.20 -1.43
CA ASN A 35 2.78 16.51 -2.06
C ASN A 35 2.58 16.47 -3.59
N GLN A 36 2.67 15.31 -4.24
CA GLN A 36 2.49 15.15 -5.69
C GLN A 36 1.12 14.59 -6.09
N THR A 37 0.21 14.36 -5.14
CA THR A 37 -1.11 13.72 -5.38
C THR A 37 -1.96 14.37 -6.48
N LYS A 38 -1.78 15.67 -6.76
CA LYS A 38 -2.50 16.39 -7.84
C LYS A 38 -2.01 16.08 -9.25
N THR A 39 -0.85 15.45 -9.41
CA THR A 39 -0.21 15.22 -10.71
C THR A 39 0.31 13.81 -10.89
N THR A 40 0.53 13.04 -9.80
CA THR A 40 1.13 11.70 -9.86
C THR A 40 0.34 10.71 -10.73
N GLY A 41 0.98 10.29 -11.81
CA GLY A 41 0.64 9.11 -12.61
C GLY A 41 1.35 7.83 -12.15
N ASN A 42 0.91 6.70 -12.68
CA ASN A 42 1.60 5.42 -12.49
C ASN A 42 2.94 5.41 -13.22
N ASP A 43 3.05 6.08 -14.37
CA ASP A 43 4.30 6.35 -15.06
C ASP A 43 5.27 7.19 -14.22
N ASP A 44 4.82 8.28 -13.60
CA ASP A 44 5.66 9.11 -12.72
C ASP A 44 6.31 8.28 -11.62
N GLN A 45 5.50 7.47 -10.93
CA GLN A 45 5.98 6.57 -9.89
C GLN A 45 6.91 5.49 -10.45
N ALA A 46 6.58 4.94 -11.63
CA ALA A 46 7.36 3.89 -12.25
C ALA A 46 8.73 4.38 -12.72
N PHE A 47 8.86 5.64 -13.15
CA PHE A 47 10.16 6.24 -13.50
C PHE A 47 11.13 6.25 -12.32
N TRP A 48 10.65 6.52 -11.10
CA TRP A 48 11.46 6.35 -9.89
C TRP A 48 11.84 4.89 -9.67
N GLY A 49 10.87 3.97 -9.80
CA GLY A 49 11.08 2.54 -9.65
C GLY A 49 12.16 1.97 -10.59
N VAL A 50 12.09 2.29 -11.88
CA VAL A 50 13.08 1.82 -12.87
C VAL A 50 14.44 2.51 -12.69
N ALA A 51 14.50 3.72 -12.14
CA ALA A 51 15.75 4.40 -11.82
C ALA A 51 16.49 3.71 -10.65
N VAL A 52 15.79 3.44 -9.54
CA VAL A 52 16.41 2.69 -8.43
C VAL A 52 16.66 1.22 -8.79
N MET A 53 15.88 0.64 -9.69
CA MET A 53 16.20 -0.67 -10.28
C MET A 53 17.54 -0.62 -11.03
N SER A 54 17.82 0.45 -11.79
CA SER A 54 19.13 0.63 -12.44
C SER A 54 20.26 0.82 -11.43
N ALA A 55 20.01 1.54 -10.33
CA ALA A 55 20.98 1.69 -9.25
C ALA A 55 21.38 0.31 -8.68
N ALA A 56 20.40 -0.57 -8.42
CA ALA A 56 20.66 -1.92 -7.94
C ALA A 56 21.42 -2.78 -8.97
N GLU A 57 20.99 -2.78 -10.23
CA GLU A 57 21.60 -3.57 -11.32
C GLU A 57 23.00 -3.12 -11.72
N GLN A 58 23.31 -1.84 -11.59
CA GLN A 58 24.61 -1.28 -11.94
C GLN A 58 25.57 -1.26 -10.74
N LYS A 59 25.12 -1.70 -9.56
CA LYS A 59 25.88 -1.67 -8.31
C LYS A 59 26.25 -0.24 -7.89
N PHE A 60 25.37 0.70 -8.18
CA PHE A 60 25.49 2.08 -7.70
C PHE A 60 25.58 2.08 -6.16
N PRO A 61 26.37 2.98 -5.53
CA PRO A 61 26.56 2.95 -4.09
C PRO A 61 25.24 2.86 -3.31
N ASP A 62 25.14 1.87 -2.42
CA ASP A 62 23.93 1.63 -1.64
C ASP A 62 23.71 2.75 -0.61
N PRO A 63 22.44 3.07 -0.28
CA PRO A 63 22.12 3.99 0.80
C PRO A 63 22.64 3.47 2.15
N PRO A 64 22.84 4.36 3.13
CA PRO A 64 23.15 3.93 4.50
C PRO A 64 22.16 2.86 4.99
N ALA A 65 22.64 1.85 5.72
CA ALA A 65 21.86 0.65 6.05
C ALA A 65 20.53 0.89 6.80
N LYS A 66 20.34 2.06 7.42
CA LYS A 66 19.08 2.47 8.09
C LYS A 66 18.08 3.15 7.15
N GLN A 67 18.45 3.40 5.90
CA GLN A 67 17.60 4.00 4.87
C GLN A 67 17.12 2.93 3.88
N PRO A 68 16.00 3.17 3.18
CA PRO A 68 15.48 2.25 2.19
C PRO A 68 16.53 1.98 1.11
N GLN A 69 16.67 0.71 0.74
CA GLN A 69 17.66 0.27 -0.24
C GLN A 69 17.05 0.29 -1.65
N TRP A 70 17.87 0.41 -2.69
CA TRP A 70 17.41 0.57 -4.08
C TRP A 70 16.47 -0.54 -4.55
N LEU A 71 16.82 -1.80 -4.28
CA LEU A 71 16.01 -2.97 -4.60
C LEU A 71 14.69 -2.98 -3.82
N ALA A 72 14.71 -2.69 -2.52
CA ALA A 72 13.50 -2.58 -1.71
C ALA A 72 12.55 -1.50 -2.26
N LEU A 73 13.07 -0.34 -2.66
CA LEU A 73 12.27 0.73 -3.26
C LEU A 73 11.66 0.32 -4.62
N ALA A 74 12.43 -0.37 -5.47
CA ALA A 74 11.94 -0.93 -6.73
C ALA A 74 10.78 -1.91 -6.49
N GLN A 75 10.93 -2.81 -5.51
CA GLN A 75 9.88 -3.74 -5.09
C GLN A 75 8.65 -2.99 -4.55
N GLY A 76 8.84 -1.89 -3.80
CA GLY A 76 7.77 -1.02 -3.31
C GLY A 76 6.92 -0.40 -4.40
N VAL A 77 7.56 0.15 -5.44
CA VAL A 77 6.86 0.68 -6.61
C VAL A 77 6.09 -0.42 -7.32
N PHE A 78 6.73 -1.57 -7.60
CA PHE A 78 6.07 -2.69 -8.26
C PHE A 78 4.82 -3.14 -7.48
N ASN A 79 4.97 -3.38 -6.19
CA ASN A 79 3.91 -3.93 -5.34
C ASN A 79 2.69 -3.00 -5.27
N THR A 80 2.94 -1.69 -5.13
CA THR A 80 1.85 -0.70 -5.11
C THR A 80 1.14 -0.54 -6.45
N GLN A 81 1.85 -0.73 -7.57
CA GLN A 81 1.23 -0.71 -8.90
C GLN A 81 0.49 -2.00 -9.23
N ALA A 82 1.03 -3.16 -8.87
CA ALA A 82 0.36 -4.45 -9.04
C ALA A 82 -1.04 -4.43 -8.37
N ALA A 83 -1.15 -3.82 -7.19
CA ALA A 83 -2.41 -3.63 -6.48
C ALA A 83 -3.41 -2.67 -7.16
N ARG A 84 -2.96 -1.83 -8.10
CA ARG A 84 -3.79 -0.90 -8.89
C ARG A 84 -4.21 -1.45 -10.24
N TRP A 85 -3.79 -2.67 -10.59
CA TRP A 85 -4.18 -3.33 -11.82
C TRP A 85 -5.71 -3.48 -11.88
N ASP A 86 -6.35 -2.82 -12.84
CA ASP A 86 -7.81 -2.72 -12.91
C ASP A 86 -8.38 -3.63 -13.99
N THR A 87 -9.07 -4.70 -13.57
CA THR A 87 -9.75 -5.66 -14.46
C THR A 87 -11.21 -5.31 -14.73
N THR A 88 -11.76 -4.24 -14.14
CA THR A 88 -13.17 -3.85 -14.34
C THR A 88 -13.44 -3.33 -15.74
N THR A 89 -12.43 -2.75 -16.38
CA THR A 89 -12.47 -2.20 -17.74
C THR A 89 -11.25 -2.69 -18.54
N CYS A 90 -11.41 -2.84 -19.86
CA CYS A 90 -10.35 -3.25 -20.79
C CYS A 90 -9.70 -4.62 -20.49
N GLY A 91 -10.33 -5.46 -19.66
CA GLY A 91 -9.78 -6.76 -19.24
C GLY A 91 -8.50 -6.68 -18.38
N GLY A 92 -8.10 -5.49 -17.92
CA GLY A 92 -6.85 -5.28 -17.21
C GLY A 92 -6.24 -3.91 -17.47
N GLY A 93 -4.98 -3.75 -17.05
CA GLY A 93 -4.15 -2.57 -17.28
C GLY A 93 -4.16 -1.59 -16.12
N LEU A 94 -3.04 -0.89 -15.98
CA LEU A 94 -2.92 0.32 -15.18
C LEU A 94 -3.49 1.51 -15.95
N ARG A 95 -4.18 2.38 -15.22
CA ARG A 95 -4.51 3.74 -15.67
C ARG A 95 -3.25 4.60 -15.71
N TRP A 96 -3.27 5.67 -16.49
CA TRP A 96 -2.22 6.68 -16.50
C TRP A 96 -2.16 7.37 -15.14
N GLN A 97 -3.27 7.95 -14.68
CA GLN A 97 -3.31 8.64 -13.39
C GLN A 97 -3.66 7.70 -12.23
N VAL A 98 -3.07 7.96 -11.05
CA VAL A 98 -3.32 7.17 -9.84
C VAL A 98 -4.64 7.56 -9.17
N PHE A 99 -4.94 8.86 -9.13
CA PHE A 99 -6.08 9.38 -8.38
C PHE A 99 -7.23 9.74 -9.31
N THR A 100 -8.46 9.37 -8.90
CA THR A 100 -9.70 9.55 -9.69
C THR A 100 -10.01 11.00 -10.06
N PHE A 101 -9.44 11.96 -9.32
CA PHE A 101 -9.64 13.39 -9.56
C PHE A 101 -8.64 14.01 -10.55
N ASN A 102 -7.62 13.26 -10.99
CA ASN A 102 -6.65 13.76 -11.96
C ASN A 102 -7.20 13.64 -13.39
N THR A 103 -6.93 14.66 -14.22
CA THR A 103 -7.25 14.62 -15.65
C THR A 103 -6.50 13.48 -16.33
N GLY A 104 -7.21 12.65 -17.10
CA GLY A 104 -6.62 11.47 -17.73
C GLY A 104 -6.69 10.20 -16.90
N TYR A 105 -7.41 10.19 -15.77
CA TYR A 105 -7.63 8.97 -14.97
C TYR A 105 -8.17 7.80 -15.76
N ASN A 106 -9.15 8.01 -16.63
CA ASN A 106 -9.73 6.93 -17.44
C ASN A 106 -8.80 6.44 -18.57
N TYR A 107 -7.69 7.14 -18.82
CA TYR A 107 -6.77 6.77 -19.89
C TYR A 107 -5.84 5.66 -19.42
N LYS A 108 -5.75 4.54 -20.15
CA LYS A 108 -4.76 3.48 -19.95
C LYS A 108 -3.71 3.61 -21.05
N ASN A 109 -2.52 4.10 -20.69
CA ASN A 109 -1.44 4.38 -21.63
C ASN A 109 -0.36 3.29 -21.64
N ALA A 110 0.38 3.22 -22.74
CA ALA A 110 1.47 2.26 -22.91
C ALA A 110 2.63 2.54 -21.97
N ILE A 111 2.96 3.81 -21.65
CA ILE A 111 4.11 4.08 -20.78
C ILE A 111 3.90 3.55 -19.35
N SER A 112 2.74 3.75 -18.74
CA SER A 112 2.50 3.25 -17.36
C SER A 112 2.60 1.73 -17.30
N ASN A 113 2.01 1.06 -18.29
CA ASN A 113 1.99 -0.41 -18.37
C ASN A 113 3.33 -0.99 -18.83
N GLY A 114 4.04 -0.28 -19.72
CA GLY A 114 5.35 -0.65 -20.25
C GLY A 114 6.45 -0.50 -19.21
N LEU A 115 6.41 0.54 -18.38
CA LEU A 115 7.32 0.68 -17.24
C LEU A 115 7.04 -0.36 -16.16
N PHE A 116 5.76 -0.66 -15.87
CA PHE A 116 5.39 -1.72 -14.95
C PHE A 116 5.87 -3.09 -15.44
N PHE A 117 5.68 -3.39 -16.73
CA PHE A 117 6.24 -4.56 -17.41
C PHE A 117 7.77 -4.63 -17.30
N ASN A 118 8.46 -3.53 -17.62
CA ASN A 118 9.91 -3.44 -17.58
C ASN A 118 10.46 -3.67 -16.16
N LEU A 119 9.85 -3.02 -15.16
CA LEU A 119 10.19 -3.19 -13.76
C LEU A 119 9.96 -4.64 -13.30
N ALA A 120 8.83 -5.25 -13.68
CA ALA A 120 8.51 -6.64 -13.37
C ALA A 120 9.55 -7.61 -13.97
N ALA A 121 9.88 -7.46 -15.26
CA ALA A 121 10.86 -8.28 -15.94
C ALA A 121 12.26 -8.18 -15.30
N ARG A 122 12.67 -6.95 -14.96
CA ARG A 122 13.95 -6.67 -14.29
C ARG A 122 14.01 -7.24 -12.88
N LEU A 123 12.94 -7.09 -12.10
CA LEU A 123 12.83 -7.71 -10.78
C LEU A 123 12.86 -9.24 -10.88
N ALA A 124 12.17 -9.84 -11.85
CA ALA A 124 12.21 -11.28 -12.09
C ALA A 124 13.66 -11.77 -12.30
N ARG A 125 14.38 -11.12 -13.22
CA ARG A 125 15.79 -11.44 -13.50
C ARG A 125 16.70 -11.19 -12.29
N TYR A 126 16.54 -10.06 -11.61
CA TYR A 126 17.40 -9.69 -10.50
C TYR A 126 17.22 -10.61 -9.28
N THR A 127 15.98 -10.97 -8.96
CA THR A 127 15.67 -11.75 -7.75
C THR A 127 15.53 -13.24 -8.00
N GLY A 128 15.31 -13.69 -9.24
CA GLY A 128 14.97 -15.08 -9.56
C GLY A 128 13.53 -15.45 -9.17
N ASN A 129 12.60 -14.48 -9.10
CA ASN A 129 11.24 -14.70 -8.60
C ASN A 129 10.23 -14.72 -9.76
N ASP A 130 9.60 -15.89 -9.96
CA ASP A 130 8.63 -16.13 -11.02
C ASP A 130 7.37 -15.28 -10.91
N THR A 131 6.97 -14.81 -9.73
CA THR A 131 5.80 -13.94 -9.59
C THR A 131 5.96 -12.65 -10.39
N TYR A 132 7.15 -12.05 -10.39
CA TYR A 132 7.41 -10.87 -11.21
C TYR A 132 7.36 -11.20 -12.71
N ALA A 133 7.87 -12.37 -13.13
CA ALA A 133 7.80 -12.83 -14.51
C ALA A 133 6.36 -13.05 -14.98
N GLN A 134 5.50 -13.60 -14.12
CA GLN A 134 4.07 -13.78 -14.41
C GLN A 134 3.37 -12.43 -14.61
N TRP A 135 3.71 -11.42 -13.80
CA TRP A 135 3.21 -10.06 -14.00
C TRP A 135 3.72 -9.42 -15.29
N ALA A 136 4.99 -9.65 -15.64
CA ALA A 136 5.54 -9.19 -16.90
C ALA A 136 4.78 -9.80 -18.10
N VAL A 137 4.56 -11.13 -18.10
CA VAL A 137 3.76 -11.80 -19.13
C VAL A 137 2.34 -11.24 -19.16
N LYS A 138 1.67 -11.12 -18.00
CA LYS A 138 0.32 -10.58 -17.89
C LYS A 138 0.20 -9.16 -18.48
N SER A 139 1.17 -8.29 -18.21
CA SER A 139 1.17 -6.94 -18.75
C SER A 139 1.42 -6.91 -20.25
N TRP A 140 2.35 -7.72 -20.75
CA TRP A 140 2.60 -7.87 -22.19
C TRP A 140 1.35 -8.34 -22.93
N ASP A 141 0.79 -9.47 -22.50
CA ASP A 141 -0.36 -10.10 -23.15
C ASP A 141 -1.58 -9.16 -23.13
N TRP A 142 -1.75 -8.38 -22.05
CA TRP A 142 -2.77 -7.34 -21.99
C TRP A 142 -2.54 -6.23 -23.04
N MET A 143 -1.31 -5.71 -23.16
CA MET A 143 -1.00 -4.65 -24.13
C MET A 143 -1.21 -5.11 -25.59
N GLU A 144 -0.91 -6.37 -25.92
CA GLU A 144 -1.27 -6.98 -27.21
C GLU A 144 -2.79 -7.10 -27.36
N ALA A 145 -3.49 -7.62 -26.35
CA ALA A 145 -4.93 -7.85 -26.42
C ALA A 145 -5.74 -6.55 -26.63
N VAL A 146 -5.27 -5.42 -26.11
CA VAL A 146 -5.90 -4.10 -26.32
C VAL A 146 -5.31 -3.32 -27.50
N ASN A 147 -4.44 -3.95 -28.31
CA ASN A 147 -3.77 -3.37 -29.48
C ASN A 147 -2.93 -2.12 -29.17
N LEU A 148 -2.32 -2.04 -27.98
CA LEU A 148 -1.26 -1.06 -27.71
C LEU A 148 0.08 -1.50 -28.30
N ILE A 149 0.26 -2.81 -28.50
CA ILE A 149 1.32 -3.41 -29.32
C ILE A 149 0.60 -4.11 -30.48
N ASP A 150 0.96 -3.79 -31.72
CA ASP A 150 0.42 -4.49 -32.89
C ASP A 150 1.33 -5.60 -33.40
N GLU A 151 0.86 -6.31 -34.43
CA GLU A 151 1.58 -7.41 -35.11
C GLU A 151 2.94 -7.00 -35.72
N ASN A 152 3.17 -5.72 -35.95
CA ASN A 152 4.43 -5.17 -36.44
C ASN A 152 5.31 -4.62 -35.31
N TYR A 153 4.90 -4.86 -34.05
CA TYR A 153 5.55 -4.35 -32.84
C TYR A 153 5.60 -2.81 -32.76
N TYR A 154 4.68 -2.11 -33.44
CA TYR A 154 4.48 -0.69 -33.17
C TYR A 154 3.78 -0.51 -31.83
N VAL A 155 4.24 0.50 -31.08
CA VAL A 155 3.78 0.74 -29.71
C VAL A 155 3.02 2.06 -29.67
N TYR A 156 1.71 1.96 -29.46
CA TYR A 156 0.78 3.08 -29.49
C TYR A 156 0.54 3.67 -28.10
N ASP A 157 0.18 4.95 -28.05
CA ASP A 157 0.14 5.75 -26.83
C ASP A 157 -0.82 5.22 -25.75
N GLY A 158 -2.04 4.83 -26.11
CA GLY A 158 -3.02 4.40 -25.11
C GLY A 158 -4.44 4.27 -25.61
N SER A 159 -5.36 4.00 -24.69
CA SER A 159 -6.80 4.00 -24.94
C SER A 159 -7.58 4.41 -23.70
N ASP A 160 -8.81 4.89 -23.90
CA ASP A 160 -9.72 5.28 -22.82
C ASP A 160 -10.54 4.08 -22.34
N ASP A 161 -10.65 3.92 -21.02
CA ASP A 161 -11.33 2.80 -20.39
C ASP A 161 -12.87 2.91 -20.42
N THR A 162 -13.42 4.11 -20.61
CA THR A 162 -14.87 4.35 -20.71
C THR A 162 -15.47 3.79 -21.99
N GLN A 163 -14.63 3.60 -23.01
CA GLN A 163 -14.95 2.92 -24.27
C GLN A 163 -14.40 1.48 -24.30
N ASN A 164 -14.08 0.92 -23.13
CA ASN A 164 -13.52 -0.42 -22.95
C ASN A 164 -12.28 -0.69 -23.83
N CYS A 165 -11.43 0.33 -23.97
CA CYS A 165 -10.22 0.30 -24.80
C CYS A 165 -10.45 -0.06 -26.28
N SER A 166 -11.65 0.16 -26.81
CA SER A 166 -12.00 -0.21 -28.20
C SER A 166 -11.36 0.67 -29.28
N LYS A 167 -10.87 1.87 -28.92
CA LYS A 167 -10.21 2.80 -29.86
C LYS A 167 -8.85 3.21 -29.33
N VAL A 168 -7.79 2.79 -30.03
CA VAL A 168 -6.41 3.10 -29.67
C VAL A 168 -5.98 4.45 -30.24
N ASN A 169 -5.31 5.26 -29.41
CA ASN A 169 -4.57 6.43 -29.85
C ASN A 169 -3.24 5.97 -30.47
N LYS A 170 -3.13 6.07 -31.80
CA LYS A 170 -1.99 5.57 -32.56
C LYS A 170 -0.76 6.49 -32.59
N LEU A 171 -0.71 7.52 -31.74
CA LEU A 171 0.54 8.26 -31.54
C LEU A 171 1.62 7.30 -31.04
N GLN A 172 2.84 7.47 -31.56
CA GLN A 172 4.00 6.67 -31.18
C GLN A 172 5.04 7.60 -30.57
N TRP A 173 5.65 7.13 -29.50
CA TRP A 173 6.61 7.88 -28.69
C TRP A 173 7.79 6.99 -28.36
N THR A 174 9.01 7.52 -28.42
CA THR A 174 10.22 6.70 -28.30
C THR A 174 10.32 5.94 -26.97
N TYR A 175 9.93 6.58 -25.87
CA TYR A 175 9.97 6.01 -24.52
C TYR A 175 9.09 4.77 -24.33
N ASN A 176 7.97 4.66 -25.06
CA ASN A 176 7.09 3.48 -24.99
C ASN A 176 7.82 2.24 -25.51
N SER A 177 8.39 2.33 -26.72
CA SER A 177 9.15 1.25 -27.33
C SER A 177 10.40 0.91 -26.53
N GLY A 178 11.10 1.92 -26.00
CA GLY A 178 12.27 1.69 -25.16
C GLY A 178 11.95 0.92 -23.88
N ALA A 179 10.84 1.26 -23.20
CA ALA A 179 10.45 0.60 -21.95
C ALA A 179 10.16 -0.89 -22.19
N LEU A 180 9.41 -1.21 -23.24
CA LEU A 180 9.11 -2.59 -23.63
C LEU A 180 10.36 -3.34 -24.11
N LEU A 181 11.26 -2.69 -24.84
CA LEU A 181 12.46 -3.34 -25.40
C LEU A 181 13.37 -3.87 -24.29
N LEU A 182 13.68 -3.05 -23.27
CA LEU A 182 14.51 -3.51 -22.16
C LEU A 182 13.79 -4.55 -21.30
N GLY A 183 12.48 -4.41 -21.09
CA GLY A 183 11.68 -5.42 -20.37
C GLY A 183 11.71 -6.77 -21.09
N ALA A 184 11.53 -6.79 -22.41
CA ALA A 184 11.59 -8.01 -23.22
C ALA A 184 12.97 -8.65 -23.20
N ALA A 185 14.05 -7.85 -23.23
CA ALA A 185 15.42 -8.35 -23.13
C ALA A 185 15.71 -8.99 -21.75
N ASN A 186 15.16 -8.42 -20.67
CA ASN A 186 15.23 -9.03 -19.34
C ASN A 186 14.46 -10.35 -19.27
N MET A 187 13.27 -10.42 -19.88
CA MET A 187 12.51 -11.66 -19.96
C MET A 187 13.23 -12.72 -20.80
N TYR A 188 13.84 -12.35 -21.94
CA TYR A 188 14.68 -13.25 -22.73
C TYR A 188 15.80 -13.84 -21.88
N SER A 189 16.54 -13.01 -21.16
CA SER A 189 17.61 -13.46 -20.24
C SER A 189 17.06 -14.33 -19.10
N TYR A 190 15.89 -14.01 -18.56
CA TYR A 190 15.27 -14.76 -17.46
C TYR A 190 14.77 -16.14 -17.87
N THR A 191 14.15 -16.26 -19.04
CA THR A 191 13.53 -17.51 -19.51
C THR A 191 14.50 -18.40 -20.28
N ASN A 192 15.80 -18.35 -19.96
CA ASN A 192 16.85 -19.11 -20.63
C ASN A 192 16.81 -18.97 -22.15
N GLU A 193 16.80 -17.71 -22.63
CA GLU A 193 16.95 -17.39 -24.05
C GLU A 193 15.81 -17.92 -24.95
N SER A 194 14.57 -17.84 -24.46
CA SER A 194 13.43 -18.37 -25.20
C SER A 194 13.22 -17.66 -26.54
N SER A 195 12.86 -18.44 -27.57
CA SER A 195 12.62 -17.92 -28.92
C SER A 195 11.51 -16.87 -28.97
N MET A 196 10.47 -17.02 -28.14
CA MET A 196 9.38 -16.07 -28.02
C MET A 196 9.87 -14.67 -27.60
N TRP A 197 10.68 -14.58 -26.54
CA TRP A 197 11.20 -13.28 -26.11
C TRP A 197 12.28 -12.75 -27.04
N GLN A 198 13.05 -13.62 -27.70
CA GLN A 198 13.99 -13.23 -28.75
C GLN A 198 13.26 -12.56 -29.94
N GLU A 199 12.13 -13.13 -30.37
CA GLU A 199 11.27 -12.56 -31.41
C GLU A 199 10.74 -11.20 -30.97
N ARG A 200 10.19 -11.10 -29.75
CA ARG A 200 9.67 -9.84 -29.19
C ARG A 200 10.73 -8.73 -29.12
N VAL A 201 11.96 -9.05 -28.69
CA VAL A 201 13.09 -8.10 -28.69
C VAL A 201 13.41 -7.61 -30.10
N SER A 202 13.50 -8.55 -31.06
CA SER A 202 13.84 -8.21 -32.45
C SER A 202 12.74 -7.41 -33.13
N GLY A 203 11.48 -7.78 -32.88
CA GLY A 203 10.30 -7.08 -33.35
C GLY A 203 10.23 -5.66 -32.82
N LEU A 204 10.35 -5.46 -31.50
CA LEU A 204 10.36 -4.13 -30.89
C LEU A 204 11.52 -3.26 -31.41
N LEU A 205 12.71 -3.82 -31.58
CA LEU A 205 13.85 -3.09 -32.14
C LEU A 205 13.58 -2.62 -33.57
N ASN A 206 13.02 -3.48 -34.42
CA ASN A 206 12.60 -3.10 -35.78
C ASN A 206 11.47 -2.06 -35.74
N GLY A 207 10.51 -2.19 -34.82
CA GLY A 207 9.44 -1.22 -34.61
C GLY A 207 9.95 0.18 -34.28
N THR A 208 11.16 0.30 -33.70
CA THR A 208 11.79 1.62 -33.45
C THR A 208 12.19 2.35 -34.72
N ASP A 209 12.24 1.71 -35.90
CA ASP A 209 12.63 2.32 -37.18
C ASP A 209 11.82 3.58 -37.50
N VAL A 210 10.56 3.65 -37.05
CA VAL A 210 9.71 4.85 -37.18
C VAL A 210 10.36 6.11 -36.59
N PHE A 211 11.16 5.99 -35.54
CA PHE A 211 11.85 7.10 -34.88
C PHE A 211 13.20 7.45 -35.50
N PHE A 212 13.65 6.70 -36.51
CA PHE A 212 14.93 6.86 -37.19
C PHE A 212 14.70 7.03 -38.70
N PRO A 213 14.26 8.21 -39.17
CA PRO A 213 14.12 8.54 -40.59
C PRO A 213 15.47 8.49 -41.35
N GLU A 214 15.50 8.91 -42.63
CA GLU A 214 16.54 8.62 -43.64
C GLU A 214 18.02 8.72 -43.22
N ASN A 215 18.36 9.49 -42.18
CA ASN A 215 19.74 9.65 -41.66
C ASN A 215 20.07 8.82 -40.40
N ASN A 216 19.19 7.94 -39.94
CA ASN A 216 19.29 7.22 -38.65
C ASN A 216 19.48 8.15 -37.44
N THR A 217 18.99 9.39 -37.53
CA THR A 217 18.94 10.35 -36.42
C THR A 217 17.60 10.22 -35.70
N MET A 218 17.63 10.06 -34.37
CA MET A 218 16.43 9.86 -33.57
C MET A 218 15.54 11.12 -33.49
N VAL A 219 14.24 10.95 -33.72
CA VAL A 219 13.22 12.01 -33.73
C VAL A 219 11.97 11.60 -32.95
N GLU A 220 11.36 12.52 -32.18
CA GLU A 220 9.99 12.34 -31.68
C GLU A 220 8.96 12.63 -32.78
N VAL A 221 8.57 11.58 -33.51
CA VAL A 221 7.69 11.69 -34.69
C VAL A 221 6.34 12.37 -34.42
N ALA A 222 5.83 12.27 -33.20
CA ALA A 222 4.52 12.82 -32.84
C ALA A 222 4.53 14.33 -32.57
N CYS A 223 5.68 14.93 -32.24
CA CYS A 223 5.73 16.33 -31.78
C CYS A 223 6.88 17.17 -32.35
N GLU A 224 8.03 16.57 -32.66
CA GLU A 224 9.27 17.31 -32.97
C GLU A 224 9.19 17.98 -34.34
N THR A 225 8.68 17.25 -35.33
CA THR A 225 8.51 17.70 -36.73
C THR A 225 7.51 18.84 -36.86
N VAL A 226 6.55 18.93 -35.94
CA VAL A 226 5.52 19.99 -35.91
C VAL A 226 5.78 21.07 -34.86
N GLY A 227 6.88 20.97 -34.11
CA GLY A 227 7.27 21.94 -33.09
C GLY A 227 6.27 22.05 -31.92
N LYS A 228 5.64 20.93 -31.53
CA LYS A 228 4.62 20.89 -30.46
C LYS A 228 5.01 20.01 -29.28
N CYS A 229 6.29 19.65 -29.14
CA CYS A 229 6.74 18.92 -27.98
C CYS A 229 6.52 19.73 -26.70
N ASP A 230 5.98 19.08 -25.68
CA ASP A 230 5.91 19.66 -24.34
C ASP A 230 7.16 19.33 -23.51
N VAL A 231 7.15 19.78 -22.26
CA VAL A 231 8.29 19.64 -21.34
C VAL A 231 8.66 18.18 -21.09
N ASP A 232 7.68 17.28 -21.06
CA ASP A 232 7.90 15.87 -20.78
C ASP A 232 8.48 15.18 -22.02
N GLN A 233 7.88 15.45 -23.19
CA GLN A 233 8.27 14.88 -24.48
C GLN A 233 9.70 15.24 -24.87
N HIS A 234 10.22 16.38 -24.42
CA HIS A 234 11.62 16.74 -24.62
C HIS A 234 12.63 15.75 -24.01
N SER A 235 12.21 14.89 -23.08
CA SER A 235 13.05 13.87 -22.45
C SER A 235 12.93 12.47 -23.08
N PHE A 236 11.95 12.23 -23.95
CA PHE A 236 11.58 10.86 -24.36
C PHE A 236 12.71 10.11 -25.08
N LYS A 237 13.42 10.79 -26.00
CA LYS A 237 14.61 10.26 -26.68
C LYS A 237 15.69 9.77 -25.72
N ALA A 238 15.80 10.38 -24.54
CA ALA A 238 16.76 9.97 -23.51
C ALA A 238 16.50 8.53 -23.05
N TYR A 239 15.24 8.19 -22.82
CA TYR A 239 14.84 6.88 -22.31
C TYR A 239 15.01 5.79 -23.38
N LEU A 240 14.65 6.06 -24.63
CA LEU A 240 14.89 5.12 -25.72
C LEU A 240 16.39 4.84 -25.89
N ALA A 241 17.23 5.88 -25.94
CA ALA A 241 18.68 5.72 -26.09
C ALA A 241 19.29 4.89 -24.95
N ARG A 242 18.88 5.16 -23.71
CA ARG A 242 19.30 4.41 -22.52
C ARG A 242 18.92 2.92 -22.62
N TRP A 243 17.66 2.64 -22.90
CA TRP A 243 17.13 1.28 -22.87
C TRP A 243 17.54 0.44 -24.08
N MET A 244 17.71 1.05 -25.26
CA MET A 244 18.33 0.37 -26.41
C MET A 244 19.76 -0.07 -26.09
N ALA A 245 20.58 0.81 -25.52
CA ALA A 245 21.95 0.45 -25.14
C ALA A 245 21.96 -0.67 -24.10
N ALA A 246 21.18 -0.53 -23.01
CA ALA A 246 21.09 -1.55 -21.96
C ALA A 246 20.65 -2.92 -22.50
N THR A 247 19.73 -2.97 -23.47
CA THR A 247 19.29 -4.21 -24.13
C THR A 247 20.46 -4.99 -24.73
N THR A 248 21.48 -4.34 -25.28
CA THR A 248 22.64 -5.01 -25.90
C THR A 248 23.44 -5.88 -24.91
N LYS A 249 23.35 -5.61 -23.60
CA LYS A 249 23.99 -6.45 -22.56
C LYS A 249 23.26 -7.75 -22.30
N LEU A 250 21.96 -7.80 -22.58
CA LEU A 250 21.10 -8.96 -22.33
C LEU A 250 20.76 -9.71 -23.62
N ALA A 251 20.81 -9.02 -24.76
CA ALA A 251 20.53 -9.53 -26.10
C ALA A 251 21.66 -9.13 -27.06
N PRO A 252 22.84 -9.77 -27.01
CA PRO A 252 24.04 -9.28 -27.72
C PRO A 252 23.92 -9.19 -29.25
N TRP A 253 23.04 -9.98 -29.88
CA TRP A 253 22.81 -9.91 -31.33
C TRP A 253 22.20 -8.57 -31.78
N THR A 254 21.63 -7.81 -30.85
CA THR A 254 21.05 -6.49 -31.14
C THR A 254 22.09 -5.38 -31.24
N TYR A 255 23.34 -5.62 -30.80
CA TYR A 255 24.36 -4.58 -30.63
C TYR A 255 24.60 -3.77 -31.92
N ASP A 256 24.87 -4.42 -33.04
CA ASP A 256 25.20 -3.73 -34.29
C ASP A 256 24.01 -2.88 -34.79
N ALA A 257 22.79 -3.41 -34.70
CA ALA A 257 21.57 -2.70 -35.09
C ALA A 257 21.28 -1.50 -34.17
N VAL A 258 21.48 -1.65 -32.86
CA VAL A 258 21.34 -0.55 -31.88
C VAL A 258 22.39 0.52 -32.13
N MET A 259 23.65 0.16 -32.31
CA MET A 259 24.74 1.13 -32.50
C MET A 259 24.67 1.84 -33.86
N ALA A 260 24.14 1.19 -34.90
CA ALA A 260 23.82 1.83 -36.17
C ALA A 260 22.80 2.97 -36.04
N LYS A 261 21.99 2.97 -34.97
CA LYS A 261 21.00 4.01 -34.66
C LYS A 261 21.53 5.05 -33.65
N LEU A 262 22.14 4.59 -32.56
CA LEU A 262 22.62 5.46 -31.49
C LEU A 262 23.88 6.25 -31.87
N GLY A 263 24.76 5.70 -32.71
CA GLY A 263 25.98 6.38 -33.16
C GLY A 263 25.69 7.67 -33.94
N PRO A 264 24.94 7.60 -35.06
CA PRO A 264 24.54 8.79 -35.81
C PRO A 264 23.74 9.79 -34.98
N SER A 265 22.80 9.30 -34.16
CA SER A 265 22.02 10.15 -33.26
C SER A 265 22.89 10.89 -32.24
N ALA A 266 23.94 10.26 -31.70
CA ALA A 266 24.87 10.91 -30.77
C ALA A 266 25.72 11.98 -31.46
N ALA A 267 26.19 11.71 -32.68
CA ALA A 267 26.92 12.71 -33.46
C ALA A 267 26.05 13.92 -33.77
N ALA A 268 24.78 13.71 -34.16
CA ALA A 268 23.81 14.75 -34.44
C ALA A 268 23.43 15.55 -33.16
N ALA A 269 23.20 14.87 -32.04
CA ALA A 269 22.95 15.52 -30.76
C ALA A 269 24.11 16.43 -30.32
N ALA A 270 25.36 15.97 -30.52
CA ALA A 270 26.54 16.76 -30.19
C ALA A 270 26.64 18.06 -31.03
N GLN A 271 26.21 18.04 -32.29
CA GLN A 271 26.18 19.23 -33.14
C GLN A 271 25.16 20.27 -32.63
N GLN A 272 24.06 19.82 -32.02
CA GLN A 272 23.07 20.69 -31.38
C GLN A 272 23.51 21.28 -30.04
N CYS A 273 24.66 20.89 -29.49
CA CYS A 273 25.23 21.40 -28.23
C CYS A 273 26.08 22.66 -28.40
N SER A 274 25.63 23.59 -29.25
CA SER A 274 26.31 24.86 -29.56
C SER A 274 25.55 26.09 -29.02
N GLY A 275 24.39 25.87 -28.40
CA GLY A 275 23.44 26.89 -27.97
C GLY A 275 23.73 27.55 -26.62
N GLY A 276 22.89 28.52 -26.28
CA GLY A 276 22.92 29.26 -25.01
C GLY A 276 24.13 30.21 -24.84
N ASP A 277 24.17 30.89 -23.69
CA ASP A 277 25.22 31.85 -23.35
C ASP A 277 26.59 31.17 -23.14
N ASN A 278 26.58 29.90 -22.74
CA ASN A 278 27.77 29.11 -22.48
C ASN A 278 28.29 28.35 -23.70
N LYS A 279 27.60 28.43 -24.85
CA LYS A 279 27.93 27.71 -26.11
C LYS A 279 28.02 26.19 -25.94
N ARG A 280 27.24 25.63 -25.04
CA ARG A 280 27.22 24.19 -24.69
C ARG A 280 25.82 23.65 -24.47
N THR A 281 24.78 24.48 -24.56
CA THR A 281 23.40 24.04 -24.37
C THR A 281 22.95 23.24 -25.59
N CYS A 282 22.45 22.02 -25.35
CA CYS A 282 21.96 21.14 -26.40
C CYS A 282 20.49 21.41 -26.75
N GLY A 283 20.19 21.50 -28.04
CA GLY A 283 18.84 21.45 -28.60
C GLY A 283 18.27 20.02 -28.70
N LEU A 284 17.03 19.89 -29.18
CA LEU A 284 16.35 18.62 -29.36
C LEU A 284 16.31 18.15 -30.82
N LYS A 285 16.24 19.08 -31.78
CA LYS A 285 16.11 18.79 -33.22
C LYS A 285 17.44 18.44 -33.84
N TRP A 286 17.88 17.21 -33.60
CA TRP A 286 19.19 16.71 -34.03
C TRP A 286 19.34 16.65 -35.55
N GLU A 287 18.25 16.59 -36.31
CA GLU A 287 18.27 16.66 -37.77
C GLU A 287 18.69 18.03 -38.34
N MET A 288 18.70 19.09 -37.52
CA MET A 288 19.14 20.43 -37.94
C MET A 288 20.68 20.58 -37.97
N GLY A 289 21.43 19.53 -37.65
CA GLY A 289 22.89 19.56 -37.72
C GLY A 289 23.49 20.53 -36.70
N ASP A 290 24.35 21.45 -37.15
CA ASP A 290 25.01 22.46 -36.31
C ASP A 290 24.19 23.75 -36.12
N ASP A 291 23.05 23.89 -36.82
CA ASP A 291 22.10 24.99 -36.63
C ASP A 291 21.25 24.74 -35.39
N TRP A 292 21.67 25.30 -34.25
CA TRP A 292 21.01 25.11 -32.96
C TRP A 292 19.53 25.51 -33.03
N ASP A 293 18.65 24.60 -32.67
CA ASP A 293 17.19 24.74 -32.80
C ASP A 293 16.55 25.79 -31.87
N GLY A 294 17.33 26.42 -31.00
CA GLY A 294 16.87 27.42 -30.04
C GLY A 294 16.18 26.87 -28.80
N SER A 295 16.03 25.54 -28.68
CA SER A 295 15.40 24.88 -27.54
C SER A 295 16.41 24.57 -26.44
N TYR A 296 15.96 24.60 -25.20
CA TYR A 296 16.75 24.21 -24.03
C TYR A 296 15.87 23.80 -22.86
N GLY A 297 16.44 23.04 -21.94
CA GLY A 297 15.75 22.52 -20.77
C GLY A 297 16.36 21.21 -20.30
N VAL A 298 15.88 20.70 -19.17
CA VAL A 298 16.37 19.46 -18.57
C VAL A 298 16.16 18.28 -19.53
N GLY A 299 15.00 18.19 -20.18
CA GLY A 299 14.72 17.10 -21.14
C GLY A 299 15.70 17.05 -22.30
N GLN A 300 15.99 18.19 -22.93
CA GLN A 300 16.96 18.28 -24.04
C GLN A 300 18.37 17.90 -23.59
N GLN A 301 18.81 18.40 -22.42
CA GLN A 301 20.14 18.03 -21.90
C GLN A 301 20.20 16.54 -21.55
N MET A 302 19.12 15.97 -20.99
CA MET A 302 19.02 14.53 -20.72
C MET A 302 19.09 13.71 -22.01
N ALA A 303 18.35 14.10 -23.05
CA ALA A 303 18.34 13.39 -24.32
C ALA A 303 19.73 13.38 -24.96
N ALA A 304 20.41 14.53 -25.01
CA ALA A 304 21.77 14.63 -25.53
C ALA A 304 22.77 13.84 -24.69
N LEU A 305 22.72 13.95 -23.36
CA LEU A 305 23.61 13.20 -22.47
C LEU A 305 23.44 11.69 -22.65
N GLU A 306 22.20 11.19 -22.62
CA GLU A 306 21.92 9.75 -22.68
C GLU A 306 22.36 9.14 -24.02
N VAL A 307 22.06 9.79 -25.15
CA VAL A 307 22.47 9.25 -26.45
C VAL A 307 24.00 9.23 -26.62
N VAL A 308 24.70 10.26 -26.11
CA VAL A 308 26.17 10.31 -26.17
C VAL A 308 26.78 9.23 -25.28
N GLN A 309 26.39 9.16 -24.01
CA GLN A 309 27.00 8.21 -23.06
C GLN A 309 26.63 6.75 -23.37
N SER A 310 25.47 6.48 -23.97
CA SER A 310 25.06 5.14 -24.40
C SER A 310 26.06 4.49 -25.38
N ASN A 311 26.89 5.27 -26.08
CA ASN A 311 27.97 4.75 -26.93
C ASN A 311 29.13 4.13 -26.14
N LEU A 312 29.17 4.31 -24.81
CA LEU A 312 30.14 3.69 -23.91
C LEU A 312 29.68 2.31 -23.41
N ILE A 313 28.49 1.83 -23.81
CA ILE A 313 27.89 0.60 -23.28
C ILE A 313 28.81 -0.61 -23.35
N GLN A 314 29.61 -0.76 -24.42
CA GLN A 314 30.51 -1.90 -24.55
C GLN A 314 31.58 -1.95 -23.45
N GLN A 315 32.00 -0.79 -22.94
CA GLN A 315 33.03 -0.65 -21.91
C GLN A 315 32.52 -0.93 -20.49
N ALA A 316 31.20 -0.82 -20.26
CA ALA A 316 30.60 -1.03 -18.95
C ALA A 316 30.31 -2.52 -18.65
N PRO A 317 30.37 -2.95 -17.37
CA PRO A 317 30.08 -4.34 -16.99
C PRO A 317 28.60 -4.68 -17.09
N GLY A 318 28.19 -5.92 -17.41
CA GLY A 318 26.76 -6.27 -17.48
C GLY A 318 25.98 -6.08 -16.15
N PRO A 319 24.64 -5.95 -16.20
CA PRO A 319 23.82 -5.73 -15.01
C PRO A 319 23.82 -6.94 -14.08
N VAL A 320 24.07 -6.71 -12.79
CA VAL A 320 24.11 -7.74 -11.75
C VAL A 320 22.71 -8.16 -11.30
N THR A 321 22.66 -9.25 -10.54
CA THR A 321 21.49 -9.85 -9.88
C THR A 321 21.85 -10.17 -8.42
N ASN A 322 20.90 -10.68 -7.63
CA ASN A 322 21.16 -11.18 -6.28
C ASN A 322 22.30 -12.21 -6.21
N THR A 323 22.49 -13.00 -7.27
CA THR A 323 23.48 -14.08 -7.32
C THR A 323 24.75 -13.73 -8.07
N THR A 324 24.77 -12.61 -8.82
CA THR A 324 25.92 -12.20 -9.65
C THR A 324 26.62 -10.93 -9.14
N GLY A 325 26.35 -10.52 -7.89
CA GLY A 325 27.12 -9.48 -7.20
C GLY A 325 26.35 -8.21 -6.84
N GLY A 326 25.02 -8.22 -6.95
CA GLY A 326 24.14 -7.18 -6.44
C GLY A 326 24.26 -7.01 -4.92
N THR A 327 24.31 -5.76 -4.46
CA THR A 327 24.56 -5.42 -3.04
C THR A 327 23.36 -4.79 -2.34
N SER A 328 22.51 -4.09 -3.09
CA SER A 328 21.29 -3.49 -2.55
C SER A 328 20.38 -4.56 -1.96
N LYS A 329 20.06 -4.42 -0.67
CA LYS A 329 19.14 -5.37 0.00
C LYS A 329 17.71 -5.16 -0.50
N GLY A 330 17.01 -6.27 -0.72
CA GLY A 330 15.59 -6.27 -1.09
C GLY A 330 14.68 -6.31 0.14
N ASP A 331 13.43 -5.94 -0.09
CA ASP A 331 12.29 -6.19 0.79
C ASP A 331 11.11 -6.52 -0.13
N SER A 332 10.79 -7.80 -0.27
CA SER A 332 9.68 -8.26 -1.11
C SER A 332 8.32 -7.72 -0.65
N ALA A 333 8.23 -7.26 0.60
CA ALA A 333 7.04 -6.66 1.19
C ALA A 333 7.02 -5.13 1.09
N ALA A 334 8.07 -4.48 0.57
CA ALA A 334 8.09 -3.04 0.41
C ALA A 334 6.87 -2.58 -0.39
N GLY A 335 6.28 -1.42 -0.04
CA GLY A 335 5.08 -0.88 -0.70
C GLY A 335 3.79 -1.70 -0.54
N THR A 336 3.86 -2.94 -0.06
CA THR A 336 2.69 -3.80 0.16
C THR A 336 1.98 -3.53 1.48
N SER A 337 2.54 -2.61 2.28
CA SER A 337 1.83 -2.08 3.42
C SER A 337 0.56 -1.41 2.90
N VAL A 338 -0.54 -2.17 2.94
CA VAL A 338 -1.91 -1.66 3.06
C VAL A 338 -1.81 -0.42 3.91
N PRO A 339 -2.32 0.76 3.47
CA PRO A 339 -2.17 2.01 4.21
C PRO A 339 -2.45 1.68 5.65
N ARG A 340 -1.42 1.81 6.51
CA ARG A 340 -1.47 1.39 7.91
C ARG A 340 -2.84 1.82 8.40
N ARG A 341 -3.72 0.89 8.81
CA ARG A 341 -5.10 1.20 9.25
C ARG A 341 -5.04 1.94 10.58
N TYR A 342 -4.47 3.14 10.55
CA TYR A 342 -4.57 4.15 11.56
C TYR A 342 -6.00 4.63 11.55
N SER A 343 -6.64 4.55 12.70
CA SER A 343 -7.83 5.35 12.91
C SER A 343 -7.37 6.76 13.27
N ARG A 344 -7.99 7.77 12.66
CA ARG A 344 -7.90 9.15 13.12
C ARG A 344 -9.28 9.56 13.59
N ALA A 345 -9.32 10.33 14.65
CA ALA A 345 -10.55 10.91 15.18
C ALA A 345 -10.28 12.33 15.63
N ILE A 346 -11.32 13.14 15.66
CA ILE A 346 -11.34 14.37 16.44
C ILE A 346 -11.72 14.00 17.88
N ILE A 347 -10.95 14.48 18.86
CA ILE A 347 -11.19 14.24 20.27
C ILE A 347 -11.68 15.55 20.90
N PHE A 348 -12.89 15.54 21.46
CA PHE A 348 -13.45 16.65 22.21
C PHE A 348 -13.28 16.43 23.71
N SER A 349 -12.95 17.50 24.44
CA SER A 349 -13.26 17.55 25.87
C SER A 349 -14.77 17.63 26.04
N ALA A 350 -15.34 16.85 26.96
CA ALA A 350 -16.75 16.86 27.29
C ALA A 350 -17.23 18.25 27.73
N SER A 351 -16.37 19.05 28.36
CA SER A 351 -16.67 20.43 28.77
C SER A 351 -16.84 21.40 27.59
N SER A 352 -16.31 21.04 26.41
CA SER A 352 -16.39 21.85 25.19
C SER A 352 -17.66 21.56 24.36
N LEU A 353 -18.46 20.57 24.77
CA LEU A 353 -19.71 20.23 24.10
C LEU A 353 -20.92 20.65 24.95
N PRO A 354 -22.10 20.89 24.33
CA PRO A 354 -23.32 21.15 25.09
C PRO A 354 -23.65 20.01 26.05
N SER A 355 -24.10 20.33 27.27
CA SER A 355 -24.52 19.34 28.26
C SER A 355 -25.71 18.49 27.79
N ASN A 356 -26.54 19.04 26.89
CA ASN A 356 -27.59 18.27 26.23
C ASN A 356 -27.03 17.44 25.06
N HIS A 357 -26.86 16.14 25.28
CA HIS A 357 -26.28 15.21 24.31
C HIS A 357 -27.08 15.09 23.00
N SER A 358 -28.37 15.45 22.98
CA SER A 358 -29.16 15.43 21.73
C SER A 358 -28.69 16.47 20.71
N LEU A 359 -27.89 17.45 21.13
CA LEU A 359 -27.29 18.47 20.26
C LEU A 359 -25.95 18.05 19.66
N TRP A 360 -25.39 16.90 20.07
CA TRP A 360 -24.08 16.45 19.58
C TRP A 360 -24.07 15.98 18.13
N PRO A 361 -25.04 15.18 17.63
CA PRO A 361 -24.97 14.63 16.27
C PRO A 361 -24.81 15.69 15.18
N PRO A 362 -25.57 16.80 15.17
CA PRO A 362 -25.36 17.87 14.17
C PRO A 362 -23.96 18.49 14.22
N ILE A 363 -23.39 18.66 15.41
CA ILE A 363 -22.02 19.18 15.58
C ILE A 363 -21.01 18.21 14.97
N PHE A 364 -21.13 16.92 15.28
CA PHE A 364 -20.19 15.90 14.80
C PHE A 364 -20.24 15.72 13.29
N LEU A 365 -21.44 15.74 12.71
CA LEU A 365 -21.66 15.71 11.27
C LEU A 365 -20.99 16.92 10.60
N SER A 366 -21.23 18.14 11.10
CA SER A 366 -20.61 19.36 10.55
C SER A 366 -19.09 19.35 10.67
N VAL A 367 -18.54 18.95 11.83
CA VAL A 367 -17.08 18.92 12.06
C VAL A 367 -16.37 17.96 11.09
N LEU A 368 -17.01 16.84 10.75
CA LEU A 368 -16.43 15.87 9.82
C LEU A 368 -16.85 16.09 8.36
N GLY A 369 -17.72 17.06 8.06
CA GLY A 369 -18.18 17.32 6.69
C GLY A 369 -19.16 16.27 6.16
N SER A 370 -20.03 15.76 7.03
CA SER A 370 -21.08 14.77 6.72
C SER A 370 -22.49 15.40 6.84
N PRO A 371 -23.49 14.89 6.09
CA PRO A 371 -23.37 13.90 5.03
C PRO A 371 -22.69 14.48 3.78
N ASP A 372 -21.78 13.73 3.18
CA ASP A 372 -21.23 14.02 1.86
C ASP A 372 -21.61 12.90 0.89
N PRO A 373 -22.59 13.12 -0.01
CA PRO A 373 -22.99 12.14 -1.02
C PRO A 373 -21.84 11.65 -1.91
N HIS A 374 -20.78 12.45 -2.07
CA HIS A 374 -19.59 12.10 -2.84
C HIS A 374 -18.56 11.30 -2.03
N GLY A 375 -18.75 11.17 -0.72
CA GLY A 375 -17.91 10.36 0.16
C GLY A 375 -16.51 10.92 0.40
N ARG A 376 -16.30 12.23 0.27
CA ARG A 376 -14.99 12.89 0.36
C ARG A 376 -14.77 13.65 1.66
N GLN A 377 -15.84 14.16 2.29
CA GLN A 377 -15.81 14.97 3.52
C GLN A 377 -14.97 16.25 3.40
N LEU A 378 -14.99 16.91 2.22
CA LEU A 378 -14.14 18.07 1.92
C LEU A 378 -14.48 19.35 2.71
N ASP A 379 -15.71 19.45 3.23
CA ASP A 379 -16.18 20.58 4.03
C ASP A 379 -16.09 20.28 5.54
N GLY A 380 -15.07 19.53 5.94
CA GLY A 380 -14.82 19.16 7.32
C GLY A 380 -13.48 18.44 7.50
N LEU A 381 -13.26 17.89 8.70
CA LEU A 381 -12.01 17.22 9.07
C LEU A 381 -12.03 15.71 8.81
N GLY A 382 -13.13 15.18 8.26
CA GLY A 382 -13.27 13.78 7.89
C GLY A 382 -12.39 13.40 6.69
N GLY A 383 -12.03 12.12 6.59
CA GLY A 383 -11.15 11.63 5.53
C GLY A 383 -11.83 10.82 4.42
N GLY A 384 -13.16 10.84 4.32
CA GLY A 384 -13.91 10.13 3.28
C GLY A 384 -13.95 8.60 3.43
N ILE A 385 -13.38 8.06 4.50
CA ILE A 385 -13.39 6.62 4.83
C ILE A 385 -13.63 6.41 6.33
N SER A 386 -14.23 5.27 6.71
CA SER A 386 -14.75 5.06 8.07
C SER A 386 -13.67 5.03 9.17
N SER A 387 -12.42 4.71 8.82
CA SER A 387 -11.27 4.79 9.74
C SER A 387 -10.88 6.24 10.05
N LEU A 388 -11.27 7.20 9.22
CA LEU A 388 -10.93 8.62 9.30
C LEU A 388 -12.16 9.51 9.59
N SER A 389 -13.33 8.90 9.81
CA SER A 389 -14.59 9.57 10.14
C SER A 389 -15.05 9.13 11.54
N LYS A 390 -14.40 9.68 12.57
CA LYS A 390 -14.55 9.26 13.97
C LYS A 390 -14.50 10.43 14.92
N ILE A 391 -15.33 10.39 15.96
CA ILE A 391 -15.29 11.32 17.08
C ILE A 391 -15.06 10.56 18.39
N CYS A 392 -14.23 11.12 19.25
CA CYS A 392 -14.07 10.70 20.64
C CYS A 392 -14.45 11.87 21.56
N ILE A 393 -15.11 11.57 22.69
CA ILE A 393 -15.42 12.54 23.72
C ILE A 393 -14.78 12.04 25.02
N VAL A 394 -14.00 12.89 25.67
CA VAL A 394 -13.26 12.54 26.90
C VAL A 394 -13.55 13.57 27.97
N GLY A 395 -13.77 13.12 29.20
CA GLY A 395 -13.94 14.01 30.36
C GLY A 395 -13.68 13.29 31.67
N PRO A 396 -13.72 14.00 32.82
CA PRO A 396 -13.52 13.40 34.14
C PRO A 396 -14.55 12.30 34.40
N SER A 397 -14.12 11.16 34.97
CA SER A 397 -15.08 10.12 35.36
C SER A 397 -15.65 10.38 36.76
N PRO A 398 -16.98 10.29 36.96
CA PRO A 398 -17.56 10.27 38.29
C PRO A 398 -17.42 8.90 38.98
N HIS A 399 -16.85 7.89 38.31
CA HIS A 399 -16.75 6.53 38.83
C HIS A 399 -15.40 6.32 39.55
N PRO A 400 -15.36 5.83 40.80
CA PRO A 400 -14.12 5.74 41.58
C PRO A 400 -13.05 4.79 41.00
N ALA A 401 -13.45 3.90 40.09
CA ALA A 401 -12.55 2.99 39.39
C ALA A 401 -12.01 3.53 38.04
N ALA A 402 -12.35 4.76 37.65
CA ALA A 402 -11.83 5.39 36.44
C ALA A 402 -11.38 6.83 36.71
N ASP A 403 -10.35 7.25 35.98
CA ASP A 403 -9.87 8.63 35.97
C ASP A 403 -10.67 9.46 34.96
N VAL A 404 -10.91 8.89 33.77
CA VAL A 404 -11.65 9.55 32.69
C VAL A 404 -12.76 8.68 32.10
N ASP A 405 -13.83 9.33 31.65
CA ASP A 405 -14.88 8.78 30.81
C ASP A 405 -14.53 8.99 29.33
N TYR A 406 -14.81 7.97 28.51
CA TYR A 406 -14.61 8.01 27.05
C TYR A 406 -15.86 7.55 26.31
N THR A 407 -16.36 8.38 25.40
CA THR A 407 -17.45 8.06 24.48
C THR A 407 -16.95 8.07 23.03
N PHE A 408 -17.23 7.03 22.28
CA PHE A 408 -16.96 6.92 20.84
C PHE A 408 -18.22 7.20 20.01
N ALA A 409 -18.06 7.89 18.89
CA ALA A 409 -19.10 8.01 17.86
C ALA A 409 -18.51 7.67 16.47
N ALA A 410 -19.12 6.72 15.78
CA ALA A 410 -18.87 6.48 14.37
C ALA A 410 -19.78 7.36 13.53
N ILE A 411 -19.21 8.11 12.59
CA ILE A 411 -19.95 9.09 11.80
C ILE A 411 -20.08 8.58 10.36
N GLY A 412 -21.33 8.48 9.91
CA GLY A 412 -21.69 8.18 8.53
C GLY A 412 -21.06 9.16 7.56
N ILE A 413 -20.56 8.67 6.43
CA ILE A 413 -19.84 9.50 5.46
C ILE A 413 -20.84 10.07 4.46
N ARG A 414 -21.70 9.20 3.89
CA ARG A 414 -22.67 9.56 2.84
C ARG A 414 -24.06 9.87 3.38
N ASP A 415 -24.30 9.54 4.64
CA ASP A 415 -25.56 9.70 5.35
C ASP A 415 -25.32 10.47 6.65
N SER A 416 -26.42 10.81 7.32
CA SER A 416 -26.41 11.56 8.58
C SER A 416 -26.37 10.66 9.81
N GLU A 417 -25.97 9.38 9.67
CA GLU A 417 -25.96 8.46 10.80
C GLU A 417 -24.82 8.79 11.77
N VAL A 418 -25.15 8.80 13.06
CA VAL A 418 -24.18 8.94 14.15
C VAL A 418 -24.38 7.78 15.12
N ASP A 419 -23.45 6.83 15.09
CA ASP A 419 -23.54 5.57 15.82
C ASP A 419 -22.69 5.61 17.12
N PHE A 420 -23.39 5.65 18.26
CA PHE A 420 -22.81 5.53 19.61
C PHE A 420 -22.87 4.09 20.17
N SER A 421 -23.35 3.13 19.39
CA SER A 421 -23.67 1.78 19.86
C SER A 421 -22.44 0.90 20.09
N SER A 422 -21.21 1.33 19.75
CA SER A 422 -20.02 0.49 19.87
C SER A 422 -18.82 1.26 20.42
N ASN A 423 -17.76 0.52 20.78
CA ASN A 423 -16.44 1.10 21.08
C ASN A 423 -15.54 0.99 19.84
N CYS A 424 -14.59 1.91 19.70
CA CYS A 424 -13.45 1.77 18.81
C CYS A 424 -12.17 1.43 19.58
N GLY A 425 -11.75 0.16 19.51
CA GLY A 425 -10.53 -0.31 20.16
C GLY A 425 -9.26 0.43 19.69
N ASN A 426 -9.20 0.85 18.42
CA ASN A 426 -8.06 1.64 17.93
C ASN A 426 -8.00 3.04 18.52
N MET A 427 -9.15 3.70 18.74
CA MET A 427 -9.14 5.03 19.33
C MET A 427 -8.91 5.02 20.84
N THR A 428 -9.18 3.88 21.50
CA THR A 428 -8.93 3.69 22.93
C THR A 428 -7.47 3.97 23.30
N SER A 429 -6.51 3.68 22.40
CA SER A 429 -5.08 3.95 22.66
C SER A 429 -4.73 5.43 22.70
N ALA A 430 -5.57 6.32 22.17
CA ALA A 430 -5.33 7.76 22.19
C ALA A 430 -5.91 8.46 23.43
N ILE A 431 -6.80 7.80 24.19
CA ILE A 431 -7.57 8.43 25.27
C ILE A 431 -6.71 8.72 26.50
N GLY A 432 -5.92 7.75 26.95
CA GLY A 432 -4.99 7.96 28.07
C GLY A 432 -4.00 9.11 27.80
N PRO A 433 -3.30 9.10 26.65
CA PRO A 433 -2.41 10.19 26.24
C PRO A 433 -3.11 11.54 26.20
N TYR A 434 -4.28 11.60 25.55
CA TYR A 434 -5.08 12.82 25.50
C TYR A 434 -5.41 13.35 26.90
N ALA A 435 -5.79 12.47 27.82
CA ALA A 435 -6.14 12.86 29.19
C ALA A 435 -4.96 13.44 29.98
N VAL A 436 -3.76 12.85 29.84
CA VAL A 436 -2.53 13.36 30.49
C VAL A 436 -2.15 14.72 29.90
N ASP A 437 -1.99 14.77 28.57
CA ASP A 437 -1.52 15.98 27.90
C ASP A 437 -2.50 17.18 28.03
N ASN A 438 -3.79 16.92 28.30
CA ASN A 438 -4.80 17.97 28.53
C ASN A 438 -5.04 18.24 30.02
N GLY A 439 -4.19 17.72 30.91
CA GLY A 439 -4.26 17.96 32.35
C GLY A 439 -5.50 17.37 33.04
N MET A 440 -6.16 16.38 32.43
CA MET A 440 -7.29 15.67 33.03
C MET A 440 -6.81 14.62 34.04
N VAL A 441 -5.58 14.13 33.88
CA VAL A 441 -4.91 13.21 34.80
C VAL A 441 -3.54 13.80 35.15
N ASP A 442 -3.31 14.02 36.43
CA ASP A 442 -2.04 14.49 36.95
C ASP A 442 -1.03 13.34 36.99
N VAL A 443 0.11 13.53 36.33
CA VAL A 443 1.21 12.56 36.25
C VAL A 443 2.37 13.19 37.00
N GLY A 444 2.64 12.70 38.21
CA GLY A 444 3.61 13.32 39.11
C GLY A 444 4.99 13.49 38.49
N ASP A 445 5.76 14.47 38.98
CA ASP A 445 7.08 14.82 38.46
C ASP A 445 8.02 13.59 38.36
N GLY A 446 8.48 13.28 37.14
CA GLY A 446 9.49 12.26 36.88
C GLY A 446 8.97 10.84 36.65
N GLU A 447 7.66 10.60 36.66
CA GLU A 447 7.10 9.29 36.28
C GLU A 447 7.27 9.01 34.79
N ARG A 448 7.95 7.91 34.45
CA ARG A 448 8.18 7.49 33.06
C ARG A 448 7.10 6.59 32.49
N ASP A 449 6.39 5.83 33.33
CA ASP A 449 5.37 4.85 32.94
C ASP A 449 4.07 5.17 33.69
N VAL A 450 3.07 5.70 32.98
CA VAL A 450 1.79 6.11 33.56
C VAL A 450 0.71 5.13 33.17
N THR A 451 -0.24 4.88 34.08
CA THR A 451 -1.47 4.12 33.79
C THR A 451 -2.69 5.00 33.99
N VAL A 452 -3.46 5.23 32.94
CA VAL A 452 -4.75 5.93 32.99
C VAL A 452 -5.90 4.93 32.96
N ARG A 453 -6.80 5.01 33.93
CA ARG A 453 -8.01 4.18 34.02
C ARG A 453 -9.17 4.86 33.29
N ILE A 454 -9.66 4.22 32.25
CA ILE A 454 -10.65 4.75 31.33
C ILE A 454 -11.95 3.96 31.50
N ARG A 455 -13.07 4.64 31.70
CA ARG A 455 -14.40 4.06 31.57
C ARG A 455 -14.98 4.39 30.20
N ASN A 456 -15.12 3.39 29.35
CA ASN A 456 -15.82 3.56 28.08
C ASN A 456 -17.33 3.61 28.33
N THR A 457 -17.96 4.74 28.07
CA THR A 457 -19.39 5.00 28.33
C THR A 457 -20.30 4.27 27.34
N ASN A 458 -19.83 3.97 26.12
CA ASN A 458 -20.61 3.20 25.15
C ASN A 458 -20.89 1.79 25.66
N THR A 459 -19.96 1.18 26.40
CA THR A 459 -19.97 -0.23 26.79
C THR A 459 -19.98 -0.48 28.30
N GLY A 460 -19.75 0.56 29.10
CA GLY A 460 -19.58 0.49 30.55
C GLY A 460 -18.32 -0.26 31.00
N LYS A 461 -17.30 -0.40 30.14
CA LYS A 461 -16.08 -1.16 30.42
C LYS A 461 -14.97 -0.29 30.97
N PHE A 462 -14.14 -0.89 31.83
CA PHE A 462 -12.92 -0.29 32.34
C PHE A 462 -11.72 -0.78 31.54
N ILE A 463 -10.83 0.15 31.21
CA ILE A 463 -9.68 -0.07 30.35
C ILE A 463 -8.51 0.66 31.01
N HIS A 464 -7.39 -0.01 31.25
CA HIS A 464 -6.18 0.63 31.74
C HIS A 464 -5.23 0.85 30.57
N ALA A 465 -4.94 2.12 30.27
CA ALA A 465 -3.98 2.52 29.26
C ALA A 465 -2.65 2.83 29.94
N ARG A 466 -1.65 1.98 29.72
CA ARG A 466 -0.28 2.18 30.20
C ARG A 466 0.61 2.68 29.07
N PHE A 467 1.31 3.78 29.29
CA PHE A 467 2.18 4.39 28.29
C PHE A 467 3.27 5.23 28.94
N ALA A 468 4.31 5.52 28.16
CA ALA A 468 5.41 6.33 28.65
C ALA A 468 5.07 7.84 28.62
N VAL A 469 5.56 8.58 29.61
CA VAL A 469 5.48 10.04 29.69
C VAL A 469 6.89 10.62 29.69
N VAL A 470 7.09 11.70 28.95
CA VAL A 470 8.34 12.46 28.83
C VAL A 470 8.00 13.94 28.99
N ASP A 471 8.66 14.60 29.94
CA ASP A 471 8.48 16.03 30.23
C ASP A 471 7.01 16.44 30.49
N GLY A 472 6.23 15.56 31.13
CA GLY A 472 4.82 15.79 31.48
C GLY A 472 3.83 15.47 30.36
N GLU A 473 4.28 15.08 29.16
CA GLU A 473 3.44 14.70 28.03
C GLU A 473 3.62 13.23 27.65
N ALA A 474 2.60 12.63 27.05
CA ALA A 474 2.67 11.27 26.53
C ALA A 474 3.72 11.16 25.42
N ALA A 475 4.60 10.17 25.50
CA ALA A 475 5.68 9.96 24.56
C ALA A 475 5.15 9.73 23.12
N ALA A 476 5.45 10.64 22.20
CA ALA A 476 5.00 10.60 20.80
C ALA A 476 5.91 9.78 19.86
N GLY A 477 7.11 9.36 20.33
CA GLY A 477 8.11 8.64 19.52
C GLY A 477 9.02 7.73 20.35
N GLY A 478 9.30 6.54 19.80
CA GLY A 478 10.20 5.52 20.35
C GLY A 478 10.17 4.30 19.43
N GLY A 479 11.33 3.76 19.07
CA GLY A 479 11.39 2.51 18.30
C GLY A 479 10.85 1.35 19.15
N PHE A 480 10.14 0.41 18.53
CA PHE A 480 9.67 -0.83 19.17
C PHE A 480 10.82 -1.71 19.76
N GLU A 481 12.07 -1.32 19.53
CA GLU A 481 13.31 -1.99 19.95
C GLU A 481 14.11 -1.24 21.04
N ILE A 482 13.56 -0.18 21.66
CA ILE A 482 14.22 0.45 22.81
C ILE A 482 13.57 -0.07 24.09
N ASP A 483 14.36 -0.72 24.93
CA ASP A 483 13.99 -1.10 26.29
C ASP A 483 13.36 0.11 27.02
N GLY A 484 12.08 -0.03 27.40
CA GLY A 484 11.43 0.86 28.36
C GLY A 484 10.40 1.87 27.84
N ALA A 485 10.00 1.86 26.57
CA ALA A 485 8.90 2.71 26.06
C ALA A 485 7.77 1.87 25.45
N PHE A 486 6.84 1.38 26.27
CA PHE A 486 5.74 0.52 25.83
C PHE A 486 4.38 1.21 25.93
N PHE A 487 3.55 1.11 24.88
CA PHE A 487 2.12 1.43 24.93
C PHE A 487 1.30 0.15 25.02
N TYR A 488 0.49 0.03 26.06
CA TYR A 488 -0.24 -1.17 26.39
C TYR A 488 -1.66 -0.84 26.85
N LEU A 489 -2.64 -1.57 26.30
CA LEU A 489 -4.03 -1.48 26.72
C LEU A 489 -4.44 -2.77 27.41
N VAL A 490 -4.95 -2.64 28.63
CA VAL A 490 -5.53 -3.72 29.43
C VAL A 490 -7.03 -3.53 29.49
N PHE A 491 -7.79 -4.51 29.03
CA PHE A 491 -9.25 -4.50 29.13
C PHE A 491 -9.68 -5.40 30.28
N GLU A 492 -10.41 -4.84 31.25
CA GLU A 492 -11.01 -5.62 32.33
C GLU A 492 -12.36 -6.19 31.88
N LEU A 493 -12.47 -7.53 31.88
CA LEU A 493 -13.61 -8.26 31.33
C LEU A 493 -14.41 -9.01 32.39
N TRP A 494 -13.82 -9.24 33.56
CA TRP A 494 -14.42 -9.94 34.69
C TRP A 494 -14.25 -9.16 36.00
N GLY A 495 -15.32 -9.05 36.78
CA GLY A 495 -15.28 -8.48 38.13
C GLY A 495 -15.65 -9.52 39.19
N ALA A 496 -14.89 -9.57 40.31
CA ALA A 496 -15.06 -10.55 41.39
C ALA A 496 -16.50 -10.66 41.93
N ASN A 497 -17.27 -9.56 41.89
CA ASN A 497 -18.64 -9.50 42.42
C ASN A 497 -19.74 -9.55 41.34
N VAL A 498 -19.38 -9.64 40.05
CA VAL A 498 -20.34 -9.42 38.94
C VAL A 498 -20.22 -10.42 37.79
N GLY A 499 -19.14 -11.20 37.74
CA GLY A 499 -18.90 -12.15 36.66
C GLY A 499 -18.54 -11.50 35.33
N TYR A 500 -18.54 -12.30 34.25
CA TYR A 500 -18.26 -11.82 32.90
C TYR A 500 -19.38 -10.91 32.42
N ARG A 501 -19.03 -9.69 32.01
CA ARG A 501 -20.00 -8.79 31.38
C ARG A 501 -19.75 -8.75 29.88
N GLY A 502 -20.72 -9.20 29.08
CA GLY A 502 -20.76 -8.86 27.65
C GLY A 502 -20.70 -7.33 27.45
N SER A 503 -20.15 -6.86 26.34
CA SER A 503 -20.03 -5.43 26.04
C SER A 503 -21.37 -4.76 25.70
N LYS A 504 -22.34 -5.51 25.16
CA LYS A 504 -23.65 -5.02 24.72
C LYS A 504 -24.81 -5.86 25.23
N THR A 505 -24.61 -7.17 25.29
CA THR A 505 -25.63 -8.16 25.64
C THR A 505 -25.64 -8.49 27.13
N GLY A 506 -24.60 -8.06 27.85
CA GLY A 506 -24.38 -8.38 29.26
C GLY A 506 -23.94 -9.83 29.53
N LYS A 507 -23.87 -10.71 28.52
CA LYS A 507 -23.48 -12.13 28.65
C LYS A 507 -22.29 -12.46 27.76
N LEU A 508 -21.48 -13.46 28.14
CA LEU A 508 -20.41 -13.97 27.26
C LEU A 508 -20.98 -14.66 26.02
N LEU A 509 -21.96 -15.53 26.22
CA LEU A 509 -22.69 -16.28 25.20
C LEU A 509 -24.14 -15.79 25.18
N PRO A 510 -24.48 -14.79 24.34
CA PRO A 510 -25.78 -14.13 24.41
C PRO A 510 -26.94 -15.07 24.06
N THR A 511 -26.68 -16.05 23.20
CA THR A 511 -27.64 -17.09 22.78
C THR A 511 -27.83 -18.20 23.82
N GLY A 512 -26.97 -18.22 24.86
CA GLY A 512 -26.93 -19.30 25.86
C GLY A 512 -26.26 -20.58 25.38
N LYS A 513 -25.77 -20.64 24.13
CA LYS A 513 -25.09 -21.80 23.54
C LYS A 513 -23.65 -21.44 23.17
N VAL A 514 -22.76 -22.44 23.22
CA VAL A 514 -21.39 -22.28 22.72
C VAL A 514 -21.35 -22.31 21.18
N VAL A 515 -22.26 -23.08 20.57
CA VAL A 515 -22.43 -23.20 19.12
C VAL A 515 -23.91 -23.10 18.78
N ASP A 516 -24.22 -22.19 17.87
CA ASP A 516 -25.48 -22.06 17.16
C ASP A 516 -25.34 -22.59 15.73
N VAL A 517 -26.47 -22.82 15.05
CA VAL A 517 -26.50 -23.15 13.62
C VAL A 517 -27.29 -22.05 12.91
N LEU A 518 -26.61 -21.28 12.06
CA LEU A 518 -27.15 -20.15 11.31
C LEU A 518 -26.90 -20.41 9.83
N ASP A 519 -27.96 -20.46 9.03
CA ASP A 519 -27.89 -20.84 7.60
C ASP A 519 -27.17 -22.16 7.33
N GLY A 520 -27.39 -23.14 8.21
CA GLY A 520 -26.74 -24.44 8.14
C GLY A 520 -25.26 -24.44 8.54
N VAL A 521 -24.69 -23.27 8.87
CA VAL A 521 -23.29 -23.10 9.28
C VAL A 521 -23.19 -23.03 10.80
N ARG A 522 -22.23 -23.74 11.38
CA ARG A 522 -21.95 -23.68 12.81
C ARG A 522 -21.32 -22.33 13.15
N ALA A 523 -21.85 -21.67 14.17
CA ALA A 523 -21.45 -20.32 14.55
C ALA A 523 -21.30 -20.21 16.07
N THR A 524 -20.22 -19.60 16.55
CA THR A 524 -20.12 -19.18 17.96
C THR A 524 -20.46 -17.70 18.06
N CYS A 525 -21.61 -17.40 18.68
CA CYS A 525 -22.06 -16.05 18.98
C CYS A 525 -21.55 -15.63 20.37
N ILE A 526 -20.63 -14.67 20.41
CA ILE A 526 -19.94 -14.29 21.64
C ILE A 526 -19.86 -12.77 21.78
N ASP A 527 -19.94 -12.25 22.99
CA ASP A 527 -19.83 -10.82 23.26
C ASP A 527 -18.64 -10.54 24.17
N ALA A 528 -17.50 -10.21 23.56
CA ALA A 528 -16.22 -10.04 24.24
C ALA A 528 -15.44 -8.85 23.73
N GLY A 529 -15.56 -7.73 24.44
CA GLY A 529 -15.15 -6.41 23.95
C GLY A 529 -16.13 -5.84 22.93
N ASN A 530 -16.63 -6.66 21.99
CA ASN A 530 -17.72 -6.34 21.07
C ASN A 530 -18.49 -7.64 20.69
N PRO A 531 -19.78 -7.58 20.33
CA PRO A 531 -20.49 -8.75 19.82
C PRO A 531 -19.88 -9.25 18.51
N CYS A 532 -19.57 -10.53 18.46
CA CYS A 532 -18.95 -11.20 17.32
C CYS A 532 -19.65 -12.55 17.04
N VAL A 533 -19.61 -12.97 15.78
CA VAL A 533 -19.99 -14.30 15.33
C VAL A 533 -18.82 -14.93 14.57
N PHE A 534 -18.40 -16.11 15.00
CA PHE A 534 -17.29 -16.85 14.41
C PHE A 534 -17.77 -18.12 13.72
N VAL A 535 -17.46 -18.24 12.43
CA VAL A 535 -17.78 -19.41 11.60
C VAL A 535 -16.50 -20.05 11.09
N GLN A 536 -16.49 -21.36 10.84
CA GLN A 536 -15.32 -22.02 10.29
C GLN A 536 -15.29 -21.84 8.76
N ALA A 537 -14.12 -21.56 8.19
CA ALA A 537 -13.98 -21.42 6.75
C ALA A 537 -14.38 -22.71 6.00
N GLU A 538 -14.02 -23.87 6.56
CA GLU A 538 -14.37 -25.18 6.00
C GLU A 538 -15.87 -25.48 6.01
N ASP A 539 -16.64 -24.99 6.99
CA ASP A 539 -18.11 -25.13 7.04
C ASP A 539 -18.81 -24.31 5.93
N MET A 540 -18.04 -23.50 5.21
CA MET A 540 -18.52 -22.68 4.09
C MET A 540 -17.83 -23.02 2.77
N ASP A 541 -17.04 -24.11 2.73
CA ASP A 541 -16.24 -24.51 1.57
C ASP A 541 -15.27 -23.41 1.09
N ILE A 542 -14.77 -22.59 2.01
CA ILE A 542 -13.82 -21.51 1.74
C ILE A 542 -12.44 -21.88 2.28
N GLU A 543 -11.40 -21.60 1.50
CA GLU A 543 -10.03 -21.71 1.95
C GLU A 543 -9.77 -20.70 3.08
N GLY A 544 -9.32 -21.20 4.23
CA GLY A 544 -9.15 -20.40 5.45
C GLY A 544 -8.08 -19.32 5.39
N THR A 545 -7.39 -19.23 4.25
CA THR A 545 -6.30 -18.28 3.94
C THR A 545 -6.67 -17.31 2.82
N ILE A 546 -7.94 -17.29 2.41
CA ILE A 546 -8.51 -16.36 1.42
C ILE A 546 -8.21 -14.90 1.79
N LEU A 547 -7.75 -14.13 0.79
CA LEU A 547 -7.40 -12.72 0.95
C LEU A 547 -8.64 -11.80 0.85
N PRO A 548 -8.62 -10.60 1.45
CA PRO A 548 -9.77 -9.68 1.42
C PRO A 548 -10.30 -9.35 0.03
N ASP A 549 -9.41 -9.18 -0.94
CA ASP A 549 -9.71 -8.93 -2.35
C ASP A 549 -10.42 -10.13 -3.01
N GLU A 550 -10.05 -11.35 -2.64
CA GLU A 550 -10.75 -12.57 -3.07
C GLU A 550 -12.13 -12.69 -2.38
N ILE A 551 -12.25 -12.30 -1.10
CA ILE A 551 -13.54 -12.24 -0.39
C ILE A 551 -14.46 -11.20 -1.05
N ASP A 552 -13.94 -10.01 -1.34
CA ASP A 552 -14.68 -8.89 -1.92
C ASP A 552 -15.19 -9.22 -3.33
N ALA A 553 -14.42 -10.01 -4.10
CA ALA A 553 -14.84 -10.52 -5.41
C ALA A 553 -15.86 -11.67 -5.32
N HIS A 554 -15.99 -12.34 -4.17
CA HIS A 554 -16.83 -13.52 -3.99
C HIS A 554 -18.25 -13.16 -3.51
N LEU A 555 -19.07 -12.56 -4.38
CA LEU A 555 -20.43 -12.09 -4.07
C LEU A 555 -21.33 -13.09 -3.30
N PRO A 556 -21.36 -14.41 -3.62
CA PRO A 556 -22.13 -15.39 -2.85
C PRO A 556 -21.67 -15.52 -1.39
N LEU A 557 -20.37 -15.43 -1.14
CA LEU A 557 -19.78 -15.51 0.19
C LEU A 557 -20.15 -14.28 1.00
N LEU A 558 -20.02 -13.08 0.43
CA LEU A 558 -20.44 -11.82 1.08
C LEU A 558 -21.91 -11.86 1.49
N SER A 559 -22.77 -12.36 0.60
CA SER A 559 -24.21 -12.47 0.84
C SER A 559 -24.53 -13.46 1.96
N LYS A 560 -23.84 -14.61 1.98
CA LYS A 560 -23.98 -15.62 3.03
C LYS A 560 -23.47 -15.11 4.39
N LEU A 561 -22.33 -14.43 4.42
CA LEU A 561 -21.75 -13.82 5.62
C LEU A 561 -22.68 -12.75 6.22
N ASP A 562 -23.24 -11.85 5.40
CA ASP A 562 -24.19 -10.84 5.90
C ASP A 562 -25.48 -11.49 6.42
N SER A 563 -26.00 -12.52 5.76
CA SER A 563 -27.17 -13.28 6.23
C SER A 563 -26.91 -13.91 7.61
N ILE A 564 -25.80 -14.64 7.78
CA ILE A 564 -25.40 -15.23 9.07
C ILE A 564 -25.25 -14.14 10.13
N ARG A 565 -24.61 -13.02 9.79
CA ARG A 565 -24.40 -11.88 10.70
C ARG A 565 -25.71 -11.28 11.20
N ARG A 566 -26.70 -11.08 10.31
CA ARG A 566 -28.02 -10.56 10.67
C ARG A 566 -28.79 -11.52 11.55
N LYS A 567 -28.76 -12.82 11.25
CA LYS A 567 -29.38 -13.87 12.09
C LYS A 567 -28.73 -13.96 13.46
N ALA A 568 -27.40 -13.85 13.52
CA ALA A 568 -26.68 -13.76 14.78
C ALA A 568 -27.10 -12.52 15.57
N ALA A 569 -27.30 -11.36 14.92
CA ALA A 569 -27.77 -10.14 15.59
C ALA A 569 -29.10 -10.36 16.31
N VAL A 570 -30.07 -11.00 15.64
CA VAL A 570 -31.37 -11.35 16.23
C VAL A 570 -31.20 -12.36 17.36
N ALA A 571 -30.46 -13.44 17.14
CA ALA A 571 -30.24 -14.48 18.14
C ALA A 571 -29.54 -13.96 19.41
N MET A 572 -28.64 -13.00 19.25
CA MET A 572 -27.93 -12.34 20.36
C MET A 572 -28.77 -11.26 21.06
N GLY A 573 -29.98 -10.97 20.58
CA GLY A 573 -30.85 -9.93 21.12
C GLY A 573 -30.37 -8.50 20.81
N LEU A 574 -29.55 -8.32 19.78
CA LEU A 574 -29.03 -7.01 19.35
C LEU A 574 -30.00 -6.28 18.43
N SER A 575 -30.88 -7.01 17.73
CA SER A 575 -31.95 -6.46 16.90
C SER A 575 -33.24 -7.25 17.05
N LYS A 576 -34.37 -6.63 16.66
CA LYS A 576 -35.69 -7.29 16.70
C LYS A 576 -35.87 -8.28 15.54
N ASP A 577 -35.31 -7.93 14.39
CA ASP A 577 -35.36 -8.71 13.15
C ASP A 577 -34.06 -8.51 12.34
N GLU A 578 -33.91 -9.28 11.26
CA GLU A 578 -32.71 -9.26 10.41
C GLU A 578 -32.56 -7.94 9.62
N ALA A 579 -33.67 -7.30 9.29
CA ALA A 579 -33.69 -6.03 8.55
C ALA A 579 -33.16 -4.88 9.41
N SER A 580 -33.47 -4.89 10.71
CA SER A 580 -33.04 -3.91 11.71
C SER A 580 -31.69 -4.21 12.37
N ALA A 581 -30.96 -5.23 11.90
CA ALA A 581 -29.64 -5.57 12.42
C ALA A 581 -28.63 -4.44 12.16
N PRO A 582 -28.01 -3.85 13.20
CA PRO A 582 -27.01 -2.79 13.04
C PRO A 582 -25.87 -3.24 12.11
N GLY A 583 -25.40 -2.36 11.22
CA GLY A 583 -24.28 -2.71 10.32
C GLY A 583 -22.95 -2.90 11.04
N SER A 584 -22.81 -2.32 12.25
CA SER A 584 -21.56 -2.32 13.01
C SER A 584 -21.40 -3.54 13.93
N ILE A 585 -22.50 -4.17 14.39
CA ILE A 585 -22.51 -5.30 15.32
C ILE A 585 -23.65 -6.30 15.02
N PRO A 586 -23.44 -7.63 15.22
CA PRO A 586 -22.18 -8.25 15.58
C PRO A 586 -21.19 -8.23 14.39
N LYS A 587 -19.89 -8.27 14.69
CA LYS A 587 -18.86 -8.51 13.67
C LYS A 587 -18.87 -9.98 13.28
N ILE A 588 -18.71 -10.29 12.00
CA ILE A 588 -18.55 -11.68 11.53
C ILE A 588 -17.09 -11.91 11.12
N ALA A 589 -16.53 -13.06 11.49
CA ALA A 589 -15.22 -13.50 11.03
C ALA A 589 -15.18 -15.01 10.76
N MET A 590 -14.44 -15.37 9.71
CA MET A 590 -14.10 -16.76 9.40
C MET A 590 -12.85 -17.17 10.17
N VAL A 591 -12.83 -18.37 10.71
CA VAL A 591 -11.67 -18.94 11.41
C VAL A 591 -11.23 -20.25 10.77
N SER A 592 -9.93 -20.51 10.80
CA SER A 592 -9.29 -21.67 10.20
C SER A 592 -8.09 -22.09 11.05
N ARG A 593 -7.59 -23.31 10.82
CA ARG A 593 -6.36 -23.77 11.48
C ARG A 593 -5.16 -22.94 11.00
N PRO A 594 -4.14 -22.72 11.84
CA PRO A 594 -2.88 -22.13 11.41
C PRO A 594 -2.37 -22.84 10.16
N LYS A 595 -2.10 -22.06 9.12
CA LYS A 595 -1.57 -22.53 7.86
C LYS A 595 -0.53 -21.52 7.38
N THR A 596 0.53 -22.02 6.77
CA THR A 596 1.44 -21.17 6.01
C THR A 596 0.65 -20.51 4.88
N HIS A 597 0.62 -19.18 4.83
CA HIS A 597 -0.22 -18.46 3.89
C HIS A 597 0.39 -17.15 3.43
N ALA A 598 0.00 -16.73 2.23
CA ALA A 598 0.32 -15.41 1.72
C ALA A 598 -0.44 -14.34 2.52
N LEU A 599 0.26 -13.26 2.81
CA LEU A 599 -0.33 -12.02 3.29
C LEU A 599 -0.71 -11.15 2.08
N LEU A 600 -1.51 -10.11 2.31
CA LEU A 600 -1.65 -8.97 1.41
C LEU A 600 -0.29 -8.35 1.05
N SER A 601 0.73 -8.60 1.88
CA SER A 601 2.10 -8.20 1.59
C SER A 601 2.81 -9.04 0.53
N GLY A 602 2.18 -10.08 -0.01
CA GLY A 602 2.86 -11.09 -0.84
C GLY A 602 3.85 -11.97 -0.07
N GLU A 603 4.23 -11.58 1.17
CA GLU A 603 5.00 -12.41 2.08
C GLU A 603 4.22 -13.66 2.43
N THR A 604 4.92 -14.78 2.55
CA THR A 604 4.36 -15.99 3.14
C THR A 604 4.69 -16.01 4.62
N ILE A 605 3.68 -16.03 5.47
CA ILE A 605 3.88 -16.25 6.90
C ILE A 605 3.91 -17.76 7.16
N GLU A 606 5.04 -18.26 7.68
CA GLU A 606 5.15 -19.64 8.12
C GLU A 606 4.41 -19.86 9.45
N GLN A 607 3.99 -21.09 9.68
CA GLN A 607 3.22 -21.50 10.86
C GLN A 607 3.89 -21.15 12.20
N GLU A 608 5.23 -21.04 12.27
CA GLU A 608 5.97 -20.94 13.55
C GLU A 608 6.92 -19.75 13.72
N LYS A 609 7.30 -19.01 12.67
CA LYS A 609 8.21 -17.85 12.78
C LYS A 609 7.57 -16.56 12.29
N GLY A 610 7.89 -15.44 12.95
CA GLY A 610 7.56 -14.09 12.45
C GLY A 610 7.22 -13.07 13.54
N ASN A 611 7.75 -11.85 13.37
CA ASN A 611 7.62 -10.71 14.27
C ASN A 611 6.16 -10.29 14.51
N ARG A 612 5.94 -9.76 15.72
CA ARG A 612 4.69 -9.17 16.21
C ARG A 612 4.35 -7.92 15.40
N ASN A 613 3.31 -7.96 14.58
CA ASN A 613 2.41 -6.85 14.23
C ASN A 613 1.59 -7.16 12.97
N ARG A 614 0.32 -6.76 13.02
CA ARG A 614 -0.54 -6.09 12.00
C ARG A 614 -2.01 -6.43 12.32
N ALA A 615 -2.96 -5.92 11.54
CA ALA A 615 -4.32 -5.57 11.99
C ALA A 615 -5.41 -6.67 12.05
N VAL A 616 -6.02 -6.83 13.23
CA VAL A 616 -7.43 -7.21 13.48
C VAL A 616 -8.03 -6.13 14.42
N PRO A 617 -9.32 -5.73 14.30
CA PRO A 617 -9.93 -4.86 15.30
C PRO A 617 -9.77 -5.46 16.70
N ILE A 618 -9.24 -4.68 17.66
CA ILE A 618 -8.86 -5.17 19.00
C ILE A 618 -9.99 -5.96 19.67
N THR A 619 -11.20 -5.44 19.58
CA THR A 619 -12.38 -6.07 20.18
C THR A 619 -12.73 -7.41 19.55
N VAL A 620 -12.46 -7.60 18.24
CA VAL A 620 -12.62 -8.89 17.57
C VAL A 620 -11.50 -9.84 18.00
N ALA A 621 -10.27 -9.35 18.12
CA ALA A 621 -9.12 -10.14 18.57
C ALA A 621 -9.32 -10.68 20.00
N MET A 622 -9.86 -9.86 20.89
CA MET A 622 -10.28 -10.27 22.25
C MET A 622 -11.39 -11.32 22.22
N ALA A 623 -12.39 -11.14 21.35
CA ALA A 623 -13.47 -12.12 21.20
C ALA A 623 -12.98 -13.46 20.65
N ILE A 624 -12.01 -13.46 19.75
CA ILE A 624 -11.35 -14.69 19.29
C ILE A 624 -10.61 -15.36 20.45
N ALA A 625 -9.86 -14.61 21.25
CA ALA A 625 -9.15 -15.16 22.41
C ALA A 625 -10.10 -15.76 23.46
N ALA A 626 -11.24 -15.11 23.70
CA ALA A 626 -12.31 -15.64 24.55
C ALA A 626 -12.87 -16.95 23.97
N ALA A 627 -13.26 -16.95 22.69
CA ALA A 627 -13.84 -18.09 22.02
C ALA A 627 -12.86 -19.28 21.93
N ALA A 628 -11.57 -19.03 21.74
CA ALA A 628 -10.51 -20.03 21.73
C ALA A 628 -10.44 -20.88 23.01
N ASN A 629 -10.87 -20.34 24.16
CA ASN A 629 -10.86 -21.02 25.44
C ASN A 629 -12.23 -21.63 25.81
N LEU A 630 -13.27 -21.42 24.98
CA LEU A 630 -14.58 -22.02 25.17
C LEU A 630 -14.62 -23.43 24.56
N LYS A 631 -14.73 -24.45 25.41
CA LYS A 631 -14.79 -25.85 24.99
C LYS A 631 -15.96 -26.08 24.01
N GLY A 632 -15.62 -26.55 22.80
CA GLY A 632 -16.59 -26.86 21.74
C GLY A 632 -16.95 -25.68 20.83
N SER A 633 -16.38 -24.49 21.04
CA SER A 633 -16.61 -23.34 20.14
C SER A 633 -16.06 -23.58 18.73
N THR A 634 -16.54 -22.81 17.76
CA THR A 634 -16.04 -22.86 16.38
C THR A 634 -14.57 -22.43 16.28
N VAL A 635 -14.06 -21.68 17.26
CA VAL A 635 -12.68 -21.18 17.33
C VAL A 635 -11.75 -22.18 18.02
N GLN A 636 -12.18 -22.80 19.13
CA GLN A 636 -11.33 -23.69 19.94
C GLN A 636 -10.71 -24.82 19.11
N GLY A 637 -11.49 -25.44 18.22
CA GLY A 637 -11.01 -26.52 17.34
C GLY A 637 -10.02 -26.10 16.25
N LYS A 638 -9.76 -24.79 16.11
CA LYS A 638 -8.86 -24.21 15.13
C LYS A 638 -7.56 -23.69 15.75
N VAL A 639 -7.49 -23.53 17.07
CA VAL A 639 -6.26 -23.08 17.75
C VAL A 639 -5.25 -24.24 17.84
N SER A 640 -3.96 -23.94 17.72
CA SER A 640 -2.89 -24.93 17.93
C SER A 640 -2.96 -25.53 19.34
N SER A 641 -2.71 -26.83 19.46
CA SER A 641 -2.57 -27.50 20.77
C SER A 641 -1.29 -27.10 21.51
N GLU A 642 -0.29 -26.61 20.78
CA GLU A 642 0.98 -26.12 21.34
C GLU A 642 0.97 -24.60 21.40
N ARG A 643 1.19 -24.05 22.60
CA ARG A 643 1.31 -22.60 22.79
C ARG A 643 2.68 -22.13 22.30
N VAL A 644 2.67 -21.20 21.35
CA VAL A 644 3.87 -20.53 20.84
C VAL A 644 4.33 -19.41 21.78
N ASP A 645 3.40 -18.85 22.57
CA ASP A 645 3.67 -17.81 23.57
C ASP A 645 2.85 -18.11 24.85
N PRO A 646 3.47 -18.09 26.05
CA PRO A 646 2.74 -18.34 27.30
C PRO A 646 1.73 -17.24 27.63
N ASP A 647 1.95 -16.00 27.15
CA ASP A 647 1.19 -14.82 27.54
C ASP A 647 -0.14 -14.65 26.78
N GLY A 648 -0.36 -15.40 25.69
CA GLY A 648 -1.57 -15.19 24.89
C GLY A 648 -1.75 -16.09 23.67
N ILE A 649 -2.57 -15.61 22.72
CA ILE A 649 -2.84 -16.27 21.45
C ILE A 649 -2.33 -15.38 20.31
N THR A 650 -1.58 -15.98 19.39
CA THR A 650 -1.17 -15.34 18.13
C THR A 650 -2.22 -15.60 17.05
N LEU A 651 -2.79 -14.53 16.51
CA LEU A 651 -3.78 -14.58 15.44
C LEU A 651 -3.12 -14.24 14.11
N GLY A 652 -3.19 -15.15 13.14
CA GLY A 652 -2.89 -14.85 11.74
C GLY A 652 -4.08 -14.14 11.09
N HIS A 653 -3.80 -13.11 10.31
CA HIS A 653 -4.81 -12.39 9.53
C HIS A 653 -4.18 -11.95 8.20
N PRO A 654 -4.96 -11.48 7.20
CA PRO A 654 -4.43 -11.21 5.86
C PRO A 654 -3.34 -10.13 5.77
N SER A 655 -2.95 -9.48 6.86
CA SER A 655 -1.87 -8.50 6.84
C SER A 655 -0.71 -8.87 7.77
N GLY A 656 -0.72 -10.03 8.44
CA GLY A 656 0.34 -10.45 9.35
C GLY A 656 -0.16 -11.27 10.55
N LYS A 657 0.48 -11.06 11.70
CA LYS A 657 0.13 -11.70 12.97
C LYS A 657 -0.08 -10.65 14.07
N ILE A 658 -1.04 -10.87 14.96
CA ILE A 658 -1.22 -10.09 16.19
C ILE A 658 -1.23 -11.01 17.41
N MET A 659 -0.49 -10.63 18.45
CA MET A 659 -0.55 -11.31 19.75
C MET A 659 -1.60 -10.61 20.62
N VAL A 660 -2.52 -11.39 21.17
CA VAL A 660 -3.51 -10.94 22.14
C VAL A 660 -3.21 -11.64 23.45
N GLY A 661 -2.79 -10.86 24.46
CA GLY A 661 -2.66 -11.39 25.81
C GLY A 661 -4.04 -11.64 26.39
N ALA A 662 -4.21 -12.73 27.12
CA ALA A 662 -5.49 -13.07 27.74
C ALA A 662 -5.28 -13.85 29.03
N LYS A 663 -5.84 -13.36 30.13
CA LYS A 663 -5.83 -14.07 31.42
C LYS A 663 -7.18 -14.70 31.69
N PHE A 664 -7.14 -15.94 32.14
CA PHE A 664 -8.33 -16.70 32.52
C PHE A 664 -8.25 -17.08 34.00
N ASP A 665 -9.40 -17.20 34.66
CA ASP A 665 -9.46 -17.81 35.99
C ASP A 665 -9.40 -19.34 35.91
N GLU A 666 -9.31 -20.01 37.06
CA GLU A 666 -9.32 -21.47 37.19
C GLU A 666 -10.60 -22.13 36.64
N LYS A 667 -11.67 -21.35 36.44
CA LYS A 667 -12.95 -21.80 35.88
C LYS A 667 -13.03 -21.58 34.37
N GLY A 668 -11.98 -21.05 33.75
CA GLY A 668 -11.88 -20.78 32.32
C GLY A 668 -12.57 -19.48 31.89
N HIS A 669 -12.89 -18.57 32.81
CA HIS A 669 -13.47 -17.28 32.47
C HIS A 669 -12.40 -16.28 32.08
N LEU A 670 -12.63 -15.54 30.99
CA LEU A 670 -11.74 -14.47 30.54
C LEU A 670 -11.79 -13.29 31.52
N LEU A 671 -10.70 -13.07 32.25
CA LEU A 671 -10.54 -12.01 33.24
C LEU A 671 -10.10 -10.70 32.60
N GLN A 672 -9.08 -10.79 31.74
CA GLN A 672 -8.33 -9.66 31.22
C GLN A 672 -7.91 -9.98 29.78
N ALA A 673 -7.89 -8.97 28.92
CA ALA A 673 -7.24 -9.09 27.61
C ALA A 673 -6.37 -7.87 27.32
N ASP A 674 -5.26 -8.11 26.62
CA ASP A 674 -4.13 -7.20 26.54
C ASP A 674 -3.65 -7.02 25.10
N VAL A 675 -3.40 -5.78 24.69
CA VAL A 675 -2.94 -5.47 23.33
C VAL A 675 -1.93 -4.32 23.30
N PHE A 676 -0.89 -4.46 22.47
CA PHE A 676 0.11 -3.43 22.18
C PHE A 676 -0.36 -2.46 21.09
N ARG A 677 -0.18 -1.15 21.32
CA ARG A 677 -0.58 -0.09 20.38
C ARG A 677 0.40 1.09 20.40
N THR A 678 0.09 2.12 19.62
CA THR A 678 0.77 3.42 19.60
C THR A 678 -0.28 4.49 19.35
N ALA A 679 -0.09 5.70 19.89
CA ALA A 679 -0.92 6.85 19.60
C ALA A 679 -0.04 8.09 19.40
N ARG A 680 -0.55 9.08 18.66
CA ARG A 680 0.14 10.36 18.44
C ARG A 680 -0.87 11.46 18.18
N ARG A 681 -0.71 12.61 18.86
CA ARG A 681 -1.42 13.85 18.54
C ARG A 681 -0.98 14.36 17.17
N LEU A 682 -1.93 14.76 16.32
CA LEU A 682 -1.64 15.27 14.98
C LEU A 682 -1.77 16.78 14.90
N MET A 683 -2.76 17.32 15.61
CA MET A 683 -3.14 18.73 15.67
C MET A 683 -3.97 18.91 16.96
N ASP A 684 -3.91 20.09 17.56
CA ASP A 684 -4.70 20.52 18.72
C ASP A 684 -5.12 21.98 18.51
#